data_AF-A0A2W0B4S2-F1
#
_entry.id   AF-A0A2W0B4S2-F1
#
_cell.length_a   1.000
_cell.length_b   1.000
_cell.length_c   1.000
_cell.angle_alpha   90.00
_cell.angle_beta   90.00
_cell.angle_gamma   90.00
#
_symmetry.space_group_name_H-M   'P 1'
#
loop_
_entity.id
_entity.type
_entity.pdbx_description
1 polymer ?
#
loop_
_entity_poly.entity_id
_entity_poly.type
_entity_poly.pdbx_seq_one_letter_code
_entity_poly.pdbx_strand_id
1 'polypeptide(L)'
;MAIFASIGVLMAELGSNVPSDSQLTAQRAQEGGTAGAGVFDIAVPPPGTPLQPVQRVPRDKFGIVGPFPLTLQDLDGLVYPSATLEERQAMLEGTAFFTTAHTAAEGLGPMDNQPFCLGCHMSSADAISSPGMVSPSSCVPGSTCVSLVSRAARSTPTNFKFTSLDPATGGGRPAGTLLSDGHPNPNDNLDALNRPGRTAAFTTFGDFNPNHADVATNPTGIGFFDPLDGAAFNIVTSLTSRPFGGFVQHTRPAGSDCVAKPIAPVQFDANLQGSRDPVTGLDSITGFRRTVGERAGPPYIGRGLMEAVPTADILATADPNDTQGHNSSLGNFAPSMGCTGDCVAGKANMIPRTLVDHTDANGNLTSVTGFVGGVGRFGLRANGVEILQFIIGGLQGELGLTSLINSNEINFPTLFPASGPSTEPAACLAAVSTSPEAHLSTPFSERHFIRNTAPPEFGDTLLRLLKSGNAASHRSPQSRGGKVQRGAELFGIDLVAFAHRMVPGRMPNKGDGRDPNAINQADRKLNCVGCHTPVQRTGQSPATVGAEHLSFVWAPIFSDLLLHKMPFIDAERLSPRPRDTLVIARQNTSSRDENGQVFNTYDLSRNLADDSFSNLKASADGREFRTAPLMGLGRMGPPFLHDARVYLSTLTVDSTPAGTVTTNSRVSNAPLVVRTVDDAIRAAIELHDLPAPDNDNTPDDVAGAGCPVPPAGADSNVSYGLSPEEVICPRYGSVISKSHRSDAREVIRRFRALSPEDQQALIEFLKQL
;
A
#
# COMPACT_ATOMS: atom_id res chain seq x y z
N MET A 1 -18.30 -31.22 45.34
CA MET A 1 -17.48 -32.14 44.50
C MET A 1 -18.11 -32.22 43.12
N ALA A 2 -17.55 -31.48 42.17
CA ALA A 2 -17.60 -31.79 40.74
C ALA A 2 -16.39 -31.07 40.14
N ILE A 3 -15.34 -31.85 39.93
CA ILE A 3 -14.09 -31.47 39.29
C ILE A 3 -14.44 -31.25 37.80
N PHE A 4 -14.46 -30.00 37.34
CA PHE A 4 -14.35 -29.74 35.91
C PHE A 4 -12.87 -29.76 35.58
N ALA A 5 -12.45 -30.88 34.99
CA ALA A 5 -11.17 -31.00 34.34
C ALA A 5 -11.07 -29.95 33.23
N SER A 6 -9.98 -29.20 33.24
CA SER A 6 -9.46 -28.48 32.09
C SER A 6 -9.15 -29.50 30.99
N ILE A 7 -10.15 -29.85 30.19
CA ILE A 7 -9.92 -30.41 28.88
C ILE A 7 -9.46 -29.22 28.05
N GLY A 8 -8.15 -29.16 27.78
CA GLY A 8 -7.63 -28.27 26.75
C GLY A 8 -8.42 -28.54 25.48
N VAL A 9 -9.17 -27.55 25.03
CA VAL A 9 -9.76 -27.57 23.70
C VAL A 9 -8.55 -27.61 22.77
N LEU A 10 -8.29 -28.76 22.14
CA LEU A 10 -7.42 -28.79 20.95
C LEU A 10 -8.10 -27.86 19.95
N MET A 11 -7.55 -26.65 19.78
CA MET A 11 -7.95 -25.81 18.67
C MET A 11 -7.54 -26.53 17.39
N ALA A 12 -8.48 -26.69 16.46
CA ALA A 12 -8.20 -27.35 15.20
C ALA A 12 -7.34 -26.42 14.35
N GLU A 13 -6.18 -26.89 13.89
CA GLU A 13 -5.31 -26.11 13.00
C GLU A 13 -6.04 -25.85 11.67
N LEU A 14 -6.04 -24.59 11.22
CA LEU A 14 -6.62 -24.13 9.97
C LEU A 14 -5.80 -24.62 8.77
N GLY A 15 -6.49 -25.22 7.81
CA GLY A 15 -5.89 -25.71 6.56
C GLY A 15 -6.04 -27.20 6.39
N SER A 16 -5.74 -27.67 5.17
CA SER A 16 -5.88 -29.08 4.80
C SER A 16 -4.74 -29.98 5.31
N ASN A 17 -3.58 -29.39 5.59
CA ASN A 17 -2.31 -30.10 5.79
C ASN A 17 -1.95 -30.99 4.58
N VAL A 18 -2.39 -30.59 3.38
CA VAL A 18 -2.08 -31.26 2.12
C VAL A 18 -1.60 -30.21 1.09
N PRO A 19 -0.31 -30.18 0.73
CA PRO A 19 0.78 -31.03 1.24
C PRO A 19 1.02 -30.85 2.74
N SER A 20 1.63 -31.85 3.38
CA SER A 20 1.83 -31.83 4.84
C SER A 20 2.84 -30.77 5.26
N ASP A 21 2.74 -30.30 6.50
CA ASP A 21 3.67 -29.34 7.09
C ASP A 21 5.12 -29.79 6.99
N SER A 22 5.40 -31.09 7.16
CA SER A 22 6.73 -31.66 6.96
C SER A 22 7.22 -31.54 5.52
N GLN A 23 6.35 -31.74 4.52
CA GLN A 23 6.68 -31.57 3.11
C GLN A 23 6.94 -30.10 2.78
N LEU A 24 6.09 -29.19 3.27
CA LEU A 24 6.23 -27.76 3.02
C LEU A 24 7.40 -27.13 3.78
N THR A 25 7.74 -27.65 4.96
CA THR A 25 8.98 -27.30 5.69
C THR A 25 10.21 -27.73 4.90
N ALA A 26 10.23 -28.94 4.35
CA ALA A 26 11.32 -29.41 3.51
C ALA A 26 11.44 -28.59 2.21
N GLN A 27 10.31 -28.27 1.58
CA GLN A 27 10.27 -27.35 0.44
C GLN A 27 10.83 -25.98 0.83
N ARG A 28 10.44 -25.45 1.98
CA ARG A 28 10.88 -24.13 2.43
C ARG A 28 12.39 -24.07 2.69
N ALA A 29 12.96 -25.11 3.28
CA ALA A 29 14.41 -25.22 3.46
C ALA A 29 15.16 -25.18 2.11
N GLN A 30 14.59 -25.80 1.06
CA GLN A 30 15.16 -25.75 -0.30
C GLN A 30 15.04 -24.34 -0.92
N GLU A 31 13.92 -23.66 -0.70
CA GLU A 31 13.68 -22.28 -1.18
C GLU A 31 14.61 -21.24 -0.53
N GLY A 32 15.19 -21.54 0.63
CA GLY A 32 16.25 -20.74 1.27
C GLY A 32 17.53 -20.57 0.42
N GLY A 33 17.60 -21.21 -0.75
CA GLY A 33 18.53 -20.89 -1.84
C GLY A 33 19.47 -22.03 -2.23
N THR A 34 19.80 -22.11 -3.53
CA THR A 34 20.86 -22.96 -4.08
C THR A 34 22.20 -22.61 -3.41
N ALA A 35 22.75 -23.56 -2.63
CA ALA A 35 23.97 -23.46 -1.83
C ALA A 35 23.88 -22.67 -0.50
N GLY A 36 22.69 -22.43 0.06
CA GLY A 36 22.54 -21.93 1.44
C GLY A 36 22.80 -20.43 1.64
N ALA A 37 22.85 -19.64 0.55
CA ALA A 37 23.10 -18.20 0.62
C ALA A 37 21.98 -17.41 1.32
N GLY A 38 20.72 -17.89 1.33
CA GLY A 38 19.62 -17.24 2.04
C GLY A 38 19.21 -15.88 1.45
N VAL A 39 19.48 -15.67 0.16
CA VAL A 39 19.12 -14.47 -0.60
C VAL A 39 18.16 -14.86 -1.71
N PHE A 40 17.04 -14.16 -1.81
CA PHE A 40 16.12 -14.27 -2.93
C PHE A 40 16.68 -13.49 -4.11
N ASP A 41 17.06 -14.21 -5.16
CA ASP A 41 17.59 -13.62 -6.37
C ASP A 41 16.90 -14.19 -7.61
N ILE A 42 16.34 -13.29 -8.42
CA ILE A 42 15.81 -13.65 -9.74
C ILE A 42 16.83 -13.28 -10.79
N ALA A 43 17.37 -14.30 -11.45
CA ALA A 43 18.32 -14.14 -12.53
C ALA A 43 17.67 -13.45 -13.75
N VAL A 44 18.47 -12.65 -14.45
CA VAL A 44 18.09 -12.10 -15.75
C VAL A 44 17.87 -13.23 -16.77
N PRO A 45 16.93 -13.08 -17.71
CA PRO A 45 16.81 -13.98 -18.85
C PRO A 45 18.16 -14.21 -19.55
N PRO A 46 18.52 -15.47 -19.89
CA PRO A 46 19.70 -15.74 -20.70
C PRO A 46 19.71 -14.93 -22.00
N PRO A 47 20.90 -14.56 -22.53
CA PRO A 47 20.99 -13.86 -23.80
C PRO A 47 20.26 -14.60 -24.92
N GLY A 48 19.41 -13.89 -25.65
CA GLY A 48 18.62 -14.46 -26.76
C GLY A 48 17.32 -15.16 -26.34
N THR A 49 17.00 -15.24 -25.03
CA THR A 49 15.71 -15.77 -24.57
C THR A 49 14.56 -14.93 -25.14
N PRO A 50 13.62 -15.53 -25.90
CA PRO A 50 12.48 -14.81 -26.42
C PRO A 50 11.51 -14.47 -25.29
N LEU A 51 11.16 -13.18 -25.18
CA LEU A 51 10.14 -12.71 -24.25
C LEU A 51 8.79 -12.58 -24.96
N GLN A 52 7.71 -12.98 -24.29
CA GLN A 52 6.33 -12.82 -24.80
C GLN A 52 5.56 -11.80 -23.96
N PRO A 53 4.55 -11.12 -24.52
CA PRO A 53 3.60 -10.36 -23.70
C PRO A 53 2.94 -11.27 -22.67
N VAL A 54 2.90 -10.84 -21.40
CA VAL A 54 2.17 -11.59 -20.37
C VAL A 54 0.70 -11.75 -20.75
N GLN A 55 0.14 -12.92 -20.47
CA GLN A 55 -1.30 -13.12 -20.61
C GLN A 55 -2.08 -12.24 -19.63
N ARG A 56 -3.25 -11.78 -20.06
CA ARG A 56 -4.12 -10.91 -19.27
C ARG A 56 -5.54 -11.42 -19.31
N VAL A 57 -6.25 -11.27 -18.21
CA VAL A 57 -7.67 -11.63 -18.12
C VAL A 57 -8.49 -10.57 -18.86
N PRO A 58 -9.51 -10.94 -19.66
CA PRO A 58 -10.41 -9.97 -20.28
C PRO A 58 -10.92 -8.95 -19.26
N ARG A 59 -10.82 -7.66 -19.59
CA ARG A 59 -11.04 -6.57 -18.64
C ARG A 59 -12.44 -6.57 -18.03
N ASP A 60 -13.45 -6.92 -18.82
CA ASP A 60 -14.85 -7.03 -18.42
C ASP A 60 -15.08 -8.16 -17.40
N LYS A 61 -14.30 -9.24 -17.46
CA LYS A 61 -14.35 -10.36 -16.51
C LYS A 61 -13.51 -10.14 -15.27
N PHE A 62 -12.38 -9.44 -15.41
CA PHE A 62 -11.38 -9.39 -14.35
C PHE A 62 -11.95 -8.88 -13.03
N GLY A 63 -11.72 -9.63 -11.95
CA GLY A 63 -12.14 -9.28 -10.60
C GLY A 63 -13.63 -9.50 -10.29
N ILE A 64 -14.45 -9.96 -11.25
CA ILE A 64 -15.84 -10.36 -11.00
C ILE A 64 -15.84 -11.83 -10.59
N VAL A 65 -16.35 -12.12 -9.40
CA VAL A 65 -16.41 -13.48 -8.83
C VAL A 65 -17.83 -13.78 -8.33
N GLY A 66 -18.17 -15.06 -8.24
CA GLY A 66 -19.42 -15.57 -7.67
C GLY A 66 -19.50 -15.40 -6.15
N PRO A 67 -20.46 -16.10 -5.50
CA PRO A 67 -20.56 -16.13 -4.04
C PRO A 67 -19.38 -16.88 -3.42
N PHE A 68 -19.05 -16.54 -2.18
CA PHE A 68 -18.03 -17.25 -1.41
C PHE A 68 -18.60 -18.53 -0.77
N PRO A 69 -17.78 -19.60 -0.59
CA PRO A 69 -16.38 -19.70 -1.02
C PRO A 69 -16.25 -19.83 -2.54
N LEU A 70 -15.13 -19.33 -3.09
CA LEU A 70 -14.89 -19.37 -4.53
C LEU A 70 -14.69 -20.79 -5.05
N THR A 71 -15.10 -20.99 -6.31
CA THR A 71 -14.94 -22.24 -7.05
C THR A 71 -13.91 -22.10 -8.16
N LEU A 72 -13.57 -23.22 -8.83
CA LEU A 72 -12.67 -23.21 -9.99
C LEU A 72 -13.13 -22.27 -11.12
N GLN A 73 -14.45 -22.10 -11.29
CA GLN A 73 -15.01 -21.23 -12.33
C GLN A 73 -14.75 -19.75 -12.02
N ASP A 74 -14.75 -19.37 -10.74
CA ASP A 74 -14.51 -17.98 -10.33
C ASP A 74 -13.08 -17.53 -10.61
N LEU A 75 -12.15 -18.48 -10.72
CA LEU A 75 -10.76 -18.19 -11.08
C LEU A 75 -10.60 -17.67 -12.51
N ASP A 76 -11.56 -17.88 -13.42
CA ASP A 76 -11.51 -17.33 -14.79
C ASP A 76 -11.41 -15.81 -14.84
N GLY A 77 -11.91 -15.13 -13.80
CA GLY A 77 -11.82 -13.68 -13.64
C GLY A 77 -10.54 -13.21 -12.92
N LEU A 78 -9.66 -14.11 -12.47
CA LEU A 78 -8.54 -13.78 -11.59
C LEU A 78 -7.19 -14.31 -12.06
N VAL A 79 -7.14 -15.55 -12.56
CA VAL A 79 -5.89 -16.24 -12.89
C VAL A 79 -5.55 -16.19 -14.39
N TYR A 80 -4.34 -16.60 -14.75
CA TYR A 80 -3.90 -16.62 -16.14
C TYR A 80 -4.84 -17.48 -17.02
N PRO A 81 -5.26 -16.99 -18.20
CA PRO A 81 -6.18 -17.72 -19.07
C PRO A 81 -5.74 -19.15 -19.42
N SER A 82 -4.43 -19.40 -19.56
CA SER A 82 -3.89 -20.74 -19.83
C SER A 82 -3.59 -21.58 -18.59
N ALA A 83 -3.93 -21.12 -17.38
CA ALA A 83 -3.67 -21.89 -16.17
C ALA A 83 -4.40 -23.24 -16.20
N THR A 84 -3.68 -24.33 -15.89
CA THR A 84 -4.23 -25.69 -15.94
C THR A 84 -5.22 -25.94 -14.81
N LEU A 85 -5.94 -27.06 -14.88
CA LEU A 85 -6.87 -27.47 -13.82
C LEU A 85 -6.12 -27.70 -12.50
N GLU A 86 -4.96 -28.34 -12.54
CA GLU A 86 -4.13 -28.63 -11.37
C GLU A 86 -3.62 -27.33 -10.73
N GLU A 87 -3.21 -26.35 -11.54
CA GLU A 87 -2.77 -25.05 -11.02
C GLU A 87 -3.90 -24.32 -10.31
N ARG A 88 -5.09 -24.29 -10.93
CA ARG A 88 -6.29 -23.69 -10.34
C ARG A 88 -6.68 -24.38 -9.04
N GLN A 89 -6.61 -25.71 -9.00
CA GLN A 89 -6.90 -26.48 -7.80
C GLN A 89 -5.95 -26.14 -6.64
N ALA A 90 -4.67 -25.90 -6.92
CA ALA A 90 -3.67 -25.55 -5.92
C ALA A 90 -3.91 -24.18 -5.23
N MET A 91 -4.81 -23.35 -5.77
CA MET A 91 -5.14 -22.04 -5.23
C MET A 91 -6.43 -22.03 -4.39
N LEU A 92 -7.26 -23.08 -4.49
CA LEU A 92 -8.61 -23.05 -3.91
C LEU A 92 -8.61 -22.93 -2.40
N GLU A 93 -7.74 -23.66 -1.71
CA GLU A 93 -7.60 -23.56 -0.25
C GLU A 93 -7.26 -22.13 0.17
N GLY A 94 -6.29 -21.51 -0.50
CA GLY A 94 -5.90 -20.12 -0.27
C GLY A 94 -7.02 -19.13 -0.55
N THR A 95 -7.78 -19.31 -1.64
CA THR A 95 -8.93 -18.43 -1.92
C THR A 95 -10.08 -18.61 -0.93
N ALA A 96 -10.29 -19.84 -0.43
CA ALA A 96 -11.30 -20.11 0.58
C ALA A 96 -10.90 -19.45 1.91
N PHE A 97 -9.66 -19.65 2.36
CA PHE A 97 -9.12 -18.98 3.53
C PHE A 97 -9.20 -17.45 3.40
N PHE A 98 -8.77 -16.90 2.25
CA PHE A 98 -8.78 -15.46 2.01
C PHE A 98 -10.18 -14.84 2.19
N THR A 99 -11.25 -15.59 1.92
CA THR A 99 -12.63 -15.10 1.87
C THR A 99 -13.50 -15.55 3.04
N THR A 100 -12.96 -16.34 3.97
CA THR A 100 -13.72 -16.92 5.09
C THR A 100 -13.31 -16.24 6.39
N ALA A 101 -14.26 -15.63 7.09
CA ALA A 101 -14.02 -15.08 8.43
C ALA A 101 -13.70 -16.21 9.41
N HIS A 102 -12.61 -16.05 10.16
CA HIS A 102 -12.20 -16.97 11.21
C HIS A 102 -12.61 -16.47 12.59
N THR A 103 -12.73 -17.39 13.55
CA THR A 103 -13.21 -17.14 14.90
C THR A 103 -12.23 -17.63 15.95
N ALA A 104 -12.32 -17.09 17.17
CA ALA A 104 -11.51 -17.55 18.31
C ALA A 104 -11.67 -19.06 18.57
N ALA A 105 -12.84 -19.65 18.26
CA ALA A 105 -13.07 -21.08 18.42
C ALA A 105 -12.27 -21.95 17.43
N GLU A 106 -11.87 -21.36 16.30
CA GLU A 106 -11.07 -22.01 15.25
C GLU A 106 -9.56 -21.77 15.44
N GLY A 107 -9.16 -21.14 16.55
CA GLY A 107 -7.76 -20.81 16.80
C GLY A 107 -7.41 -19.35 16.60
N LEU A 108 -8.28 -18.49 16.06
CA LEU A 108 -7.95 -17.07 15.86
C LEU A 108 -7.39 -16.46 17.14
N GLY A 109 -6.19 -15.87 17.06
CA GLY A 109 -5.52 -15.26 18.20
C GLY A 109 -6.36 -14.17 18.85
N PRO A 110 -6.01 -13.74 20.06
CA PRO A 110 -6.85 -12.86 20.87
C PRO A 110 -7.08 -11.48 20.25
N MET A 111 -6.24 -11.05 19.30
CA MET A 111 -6.22 -9.69 18.77
C MET A 111 -6.00 -9.67 17.24
N ASP A 112 -6.88 -8.96 16.54
CA ASP A 112 -6.83 -8.80 15.09
C ASP A 112 -7.27 -7.39 14.65
N ASN A 113 -7.08 -7.08 13.36
CA ASN A 113 -7.69 -5.93 12.69
C ASN A 113 -8.84 -6.35 11.78
N GLN A 114 -8.79 -7.58 11.27
CA GLN A 114 -9.85 -8.26 10.55
C GLN A 114 -9.76 -9.77 10.79
N PRO A 115 -10.89 -10.49 10.75
CA PRO A 115 -10.89 -11.95 10.97
C PRO A 115 -10.45 -12.76 9.74
N PHE A 116 -10.15 -12.10 8.60
CA PHE A 116 -9.77 -12.71 7.33
C PHE A 116 -9.18 -11.69 6.35
N CYS A 117 -8.44 -12.17 5.36
CA CYS A 117 -7.76 -11.32 4.37
C CYS A 117 -8.72 -10.39 3.61
N LEU A 118 -9.84 -10.91 3.09
CA LEU A 118 -10.80 -10.12 2.32
C LEU A 118 -11.44 -9.00 3.14
N GLY A 119 -11.55 -9.11 4.47
CA GLY A 119 -12.14 -8.07 5.33
C GLY A 119 -11.47 -6.70 5.18
N CYS A 120 -10.18 -6.69 4.80
CA CYS A 120 -9.49 -5.46 4.41
C CYS A 120 -9.81 -5.04 2.98
N HIS A 121 -9.93 -5.97 2.03
CA HIS A 121 -9.94 -5.76 0.58
C HIS A 121 -11.35 -5.69 -0.04
N MET A 122 -12.23 -4.85 0.52
CA MET A 122 -13.63 -4.78 0.10
C MET A 122 -14.01 -3.51 -0.68
N SER A 123 -13.06 -2.75 -1.23
CA SER A 123 -13.35 -1.44 -1.83
C SER A 123 -14.37 -1.48 -2.97
N SER A 124 -14.48 -2.59 -3.69
CA SER A 124 -15.43 -2.74 -4.79
C SER A 124 -16.90 -2.80 -4.34
N ALA A 125 -17.17 -3.05 -3.06
CA ALA A 125 -18.53 -3.11 -2.51
C ALA A 125 -19.24 -1.74 -2.55
N ASP A 126 -18.50 -0.66 -2.30
CA ASP A 126 -19.05 0.70 -2.21
C ASP A 126 -18.60 1.60 -3.39
N ALA A 127 -17.91 1.01 -4.37
CA ALA A 127 -17.30 1.74 -5.48
C ALA A 127 -18.34 2.43 -6.39
N ILE A 128 -18.04 3.67 -6.78
CA ILE A 128 -18.87 4.40 -7.75
C ILE A 128 -18.77 3.74 -9.13
N SER A 129 -19.92 3.63 -9.79
CA SER A 129 -20.00 3.13 -11.17
C SER A 129 -19.19 4.01 -12.13
N SER A 130 -18.28 3.37 -12.87
CA SER A 130 -17.49 4.01 -13.92
C SER A 130 -17.19 2.99 -15.02
N PRO A 131 -17.20 3.39 -16.32
CA PRO A 131 -16.97 2.46 -17.42
C PRO A 131 -15.68 1.64 -17.26
N GLY A 132 -15.82 0.32 -17.22
CA GLY A 132 -14.70 -0.61 -17.12
C GLY A 132 -14.21 -0.90 -15.71
N MET A 133 -14.74 -0.24 -14.67
CA MET A 133 -14.41 -0.54 -13.27
C MET A 133 -15.30 -1.63 -12.68
N VAL A 134 -14.77 -2.37 -11.69
CA VAL A 134 -15.57 -3.24 -10.83
C VAL A 134 -16.35 -2.35 -9.86
N SER A 135 -17.67 -2.50 -9.88
CA SER A 135 -18.64 -1.84 -9.00
C SER A 135 -19.91 -2.68 -8.91
N PRO A 136 -20.81 -2.43 -7.94
CA PRO A 136 -22.09 -3.14 -7.84
C PRO A 136 -22.90 -3.15 -9.15
N SER A 137 -22.80 -2.07 -9.94
CA SER A 137 -23.49 -1.95 -11.23
C SER A 137 -22.91 -2.82 -12.37
N SER A 138 -21.69 -3.32 -12.22
CA SER A 138 -20.97 -4.06 -13.26
C SER A 138 -20.95 -5.57 -13.03
N CYS A 139 -21.39 -6.04 -11.87
CA CYS A 139 -21.36 -7.45 -11.53
C CYS A 139 -22.53 -8.22 -12.14
N VAL A 140 -22.34 -9.53 -12.29
CA VAL A 140 -23.39 -10.45 -12.73
C VAL A 140 -24.33 -10.81 -11.57
N PRO A 141 -25.61 -11.14 -11.84
CA PRO A 141 -26.54 -11.61 -10.80
C PRO A 141 -25.96 -12.80 -10.02
N GLY A 142 -26.02 -12.74 -8.68
CA GLY A 142 -25.48 -13.76 -7.77
C GLY A 142 -24.00 -13.57 -7.39
N SER A 143 -23.30 -12.60 -7.99
CA SER A 143 -21.96 -12.18 -7.55
C SER A 143 -22.02 -11.44 -6.20
N THR A 144 -20.98 -11.58 -5.37
CA THR A 144 -20.81 -10.76 -4.16
C THR A 144 -20.39 -9.33 -4.46
N CYS A 145 -19.89 -9.05 -5.68
CA CYS A 145 -19.23 -7.79 -6.05
C CYS A 145 -18.02 -7.40 -5.20
N VAL A 146 -17.53 -8.27 -4.32
CA VAL A 146 -16.34 -8.03 -3.51
C VAL A 146 -15.17 -8.74 -4.15
N SER A 147 -14.31 -7.99 -4.82
CA SER A 147 -13.17 -8.57 -5.54
C SER A 147 -11.99 -8.79 -4.59
N LEU A 148 -11.45 -10.02 -4.56
CA LEU A 148 -10.28 -10.37 -3.75
C LEU A 148 -9.04 -9.55 -4.10
N VAL A 149 -9.00 -8.99 -5.31
CA VAL A 149 -7.88 -8.19 -5.81
C VAL A 149 -8.11 -6.68 -5.67
N SER A 150 -9.22 -6.29 -5.03
CA SER A 150 -9.53 -4.88 -4.76
C SER A 150 -8.68 -4.31 -3.62
N ARG A 151 -8.92 -3.05 -3.30
CA ARG A 151 -8.12 -2.28 -2.34
C ARG A 151 -8.80 -2.27 -0.97
N ALA A 152 -8.11 -1.66 -0.01
CA ALA A 152 -8.71 -1.36 1.28
C ALA A 152 -10.05 -0.63 1.14
N ALA A 153 -11.09 -1.05 1.85
CA ALA A 153 -12.33 -0.28 1.89
C ALA A 153 -12.13 1.02 2.69
N ARG A 154 -12.51 2.17 2.13
CA ARG A 154 -12.51 3.46 2.84
C ARG A 154 -13.65 4.34 2.33
N SER A 155 -14.51 4.81 3.24
CA SER A 155 -15.60 5.74 2.92
C SER A 155 -15.46 7.08 3.64
N THR A 156 -14.66 7.12 4.70
CA THR A 156 -14.35 8.32 5.50
C THR A 156 -12.88 8.28 5.94
N PRO A 157 -12.30 9.39 6.44
CA PRO A 157 -11.06 9.31 7.22
C PRO A 157 -11.27 8.53 8.51
N THR A 158 -10.17 8.16 9.15
CA THR A 158 -10.16 7.60 10.50
C THR A 158 -10.05 8.76 11.48
N ASN A 159 -10.89 8.77 12.51
CA ASN A 159 -10.76 9.76 13.56
C ASN A 159 -9.98 9.19 14.76
N PHE A 160 -8.71 9.55 14.81
CA PHE A 160 -7.76 9.08 15.81
C PHE A 160 -8.09 9.52 17.23
N LYS A 161 -8.90 10.58 17.43
CA LYS A 161 -9.42 10.95 18.75
C LYS A 161 -10.21 9.81 19.39
N PHE A 162 -10.89 8.99 18.58
CA PHE A 162 -11.71 7.88 19.06
C PHE A 162 -11.00 6.53 18.96
N THR A 163 -10.18 6.31 17.93
CA THR A 163 -9.48 5.02 17.76
C THR A 163 -8.25 4.89 18.65
N SER A 164 -7.64 6.00 19.09
CA SER A 164 -6.39 5.97 19.85
C SER A 164 -6.55 5.62 21.32
N LEU A 165 -7.62 6.04 22.00
CA LEU A 165 -7.91 5.73 23.41
C LEU A 165 -9.38 6.02 23.75
N ASP A 166 -10.05 5.05 24.36
CA ASP A 166 -11.37 5.16 24.98
C ASP A 166 -11.20 5.21 26.51
N PRO A 167 -11.42 6.36 27.15
CA PRO A 167 -11.30 6.48 28.61
C PRO A 167 -12.27 5.58 29.40
N ALA A 168 -13.36 5.13 28.79
CA ALA A 168 -14.36 4.29 29.46
C ALA A 168 -13.88 2.83 29.61
N THR A 169 -13.15 2.31 28.63
CA THR A 169 -12.65 0.93 28.63
C THR A 169 -11.15 0.85 28.90
N GLY A 170 -10.42 1.96 28.71
CA GLY A 170 -8.96 2.02 28.71
C GLY A 170 -8.31 1.44 27.45
N GLY A 171 -9.09 1.00 26.46
CA GLY A 171 -8.63 0.44 25.19
C GLY A 171 -8.74 1.43 24.02
N GLY A 172 -8.61 0.96 22.78
CA GLY A 172 -8.94 1.71 21.56
C GLY A 172 -10.39 1.51 21.12
N ARG A 173 -10.75 2.03 19.95
CA ARG A 173 -12.02 1.71 19.26
C ARG A 173 -11.74 1.41 17.78
N PRO A 174 -12.32 0.37 17.18
CA PRO A 174 -12.14 0.12 15.76
C PRO A 174 -12.85 1.18 14.93
N ALA A 175 -12.30 1.44 13.74
CA ALA A 175 -13.03 2.11 12.68
C ALA A 175 -14.09 1.14 12.14
N GLY A 176 -15.35 1.40 12.46
CA GLY A 176 -16.47 0.52 12.15
C GLY A 176 -16.56 -0.78 12.96
N THR A 177 -17.57 -1.57 12.69
CA THR A 177 -18.06 -2.76 13.40
C THR A 177 -18.13 -3.96 12.47
N LEU A 178 -18.05 -5.16 13.02
CA LEU A 178 -18.31 -6.39 12.31
C LEU A 178 -19.75 -6.87 12.56
N LEU A 179 -20.31 -7.57 11.58
CA LEU A 179 -21.53 -8.37 11.72
C LEU A 179 -21.22 -9.64 12.52
N SER A 180 -22.27 -10.38 12.91
CA SER A 180 -22.11 -11.63 13.67
C SER A 180 -21.37 -12.74 12.92
N ASP A 181 -21.28 -12.64 11.60
CA ASP A 181 -20.52 -13.55 10.71
C ASP A 181 -19.09 -13.05 10.44
N GLY A 182 -18.61 -12.07 11.22
CA GLY A 182 -17.26 -11.50 11.11
C GLY A 182 -17.07 -10.52 9.95
N HIS A 183 -18.06 -10.33 9.07
CA HIS A 183 -17.91 -9.42 7.93
C HIS A 183 -18.03 -7.95 8.34
N PRO A 184 -17.31 -7.01 7.69
CA PRO A 184 -17.50 -5.58 7.92
C PRO A 184 -18.97 -5.16 7.73
N ASN A 185 -19.51 -4.41 8.70
CA ASN A 185 -20.90 -3.95 8.67
C ASN A 185 -21.10 -2.92 7.54
N PRO A 186 -21.94 -3.21 6.52
CA PRO A 186 -22.18 -2.28 5.43
C PRO A 186 -23.02 -1.06 5.86
N ASN A 187 -23.65 -1.08 7.03
CA ASN A 187 -24.49 0.00 7.57
C ASN A 187 -23.79 0.81 8.66
N ASP A 188 -22.47 0.76 8.73
CA ASP A 188 -21.69 1.47 9.73
C ASP A 188 -21.82 2.99 9.69
N ASN A 189 -21.40 3.66 10.78
CA ASN A 189 -21.44 5.11 10.83
C ASN A 189 -20.38 5.77 9.93
N LEU A 190 -20.84 6.74 9.12
CA LEU A 190 -20.03 7.59 8.23
C LEU A 190 -19.60 8.91 8.90
N ASP A 191 -20.03 9.17 10.14
CA ASP A 191 -19.64 10.36 10.90
C ASP A 191 -18.22 10.21 11.46
N ALA A 192 -17.23 10.62 10.66
CA ALA A 192 -15.82 10.67 11.10
C ALA A 192 -15.50 11.94 11.92
N LEU A 193 -16.45 12.85 12.19
CA LEU A 193 -16.20 13.98 13.09
C LEU A 193 -16.41 13.57 14.55
N ASN A 194 -17.47 12.81 14.82
CA ASN A 194 -17.86 12.45 16.19
C ASN A 194 -17.73 10.95 16.50
N ARG A 195 -17.30 10.13 15.54
CA ARG A 195 -17.02 8.69 15.70
C ARG A 195 -15.75 8.28 14.95
N PRO A 196 -15.25 7.03 15.13
CA PRO A 196 -14.05 6.54 14.45
C PRO A 196 -14.03 6.65 12.91
N GLY A 197 -15.19 6.74 12.26
CA GLY A 197 -15.31 6.62 10.79
C GLY A 197 -15.37 5.17 10.32
N ARG A 198 -15.43 4.99 8.98
CA ARG A 198 -15.48 3.69 8.27
C ARG A 198 -14.28 3.54 7.34
N THR A 199 -13.34 2.72 7.77
CA THR A 199 -12.13 2.37 7.03
C THR A 199 -11.65 0.96 7.39
N ALA A 200 -10.94 0.33 6.45
CA ALA A 200 -10.14 -0.86 6.68
C ALA A 200 -8.63 -0.55 6.67
N ALA A 201 -8.26 0.73 6.77
CA ALA A 201 -6.89 1.12 7.05
C ALA A 201 -6.52 0.73 8.49
N PHE A 202 -5.29 0.28 8.67
CA PHE A 202 -4.70 -0.06 9.96
C PHE A 202 -3.62 0.95 10.33
N THR A 203 -3.33 1.04 11.62
CA THR A 203 -2.37 2.01 12.15
C THR A 203 -1.07 1.32 12.49
N THR A 204 0.05 1.89 12.06
CA THR A 204 1.37 1.54 12.58
C THR A 204 1.87 2.61 13.53
N PHE A 205 2.54 2.22 14.62
CA PHE A 205 3.13 3.14 15.59
C PHE A 205 4.36 2.55 16.28
N GLY A 206 5.15 3.40 16.91
CA GLY A 206 6.33 3.01 17.68
C GLY A 206 7.10 4.24 18.12
N ASP A 207 8.22 4.05 18.82
CA ASP A 207 9.09 5.18 19.18
C ASP A 207 10.33 5.22 18.30
N PHE A 208 10.60 6.38 17.75
CA PHE A 208 11.70 6.59 16.82
C PHE A 208 12.74 7.55 17.39
N ASN A 209 14.00 7.14 17.36
CA ASN A 209 15.15 7.98 17.69
C ASN A 209 16.01 8.20 16.43
N PRO A 210 16.03 9.41 15.86
CA PRO A 210 16.79 9.68 14.64
C PRO A 210 18.32 9.77 14.83
N ASN A 211 18.79 9.86 16.09
CA ASN A 211 20.20 10.08 16.41
C ASN A 211 20.99 8.79 16.62
N HIS A 212 20.33 7.64 16.53
CA HIS A 212 20.96 6.33 16.66
C HIS A 212 20.84 5.54 15.36
N ALA A 213 21.86 4.75 15.05
CA ALA A 213 21.71 3.73 14.03
C ALA A 213 20.81 2.61 14.55
N ASP A 214 20.07 1.98 13.64
CA ASP A 214 19.18 0.85 13.86
C ASP A 214 19.87 -0.36 14.52
N VAL A 215 21.13 -0.66 14.18
CA VAL A 215 21.96 -1.68 14.86
C VAL A 215 23.44 -1.30 14.90
N ALA A 216 24.13 -1.66 15.99
CA ALA A 216 25.56 -1.39 16.16
C ALA A 216 26.47 -2.14 15.16
N THR A 217 26.01 -3.27 14.62
CA THR A 217 26.80 -4.15 13.73
C THR A 217 26.58 -3.90 12.24
N ASN A 218 25.57 -3.12 11.86
CA ASN A 218 25.30 -2.73 10.47
C ASN A 218 24.41 -1.47 10.44
N PRO A 219 24.97 -0.28 10.71
CA PRO A 219 24.19 0.94 10.81
C PRO A 219 23.65 1.35 9.43
N THR A 220 22.34 1.25 9.20
CA THR A 220 21.72 1.80 7.98
C THR A 220 21.75 3.33 7.96
N GLY A 221 21.98 3.96 9.12
CA GLY A 221 22.05 5.41 9.27
C GLY A 221 20.68 6.08 9.29
N ILE A 222 19.60 5.32 9.48
CA ILE A 222 18.21 5.78 9.31
C ILE A 222 17.57 6.25 10.62
N GLY A 223 18.06 5.78 11.77
CA GLY A 223 17.39 5.96 13.07
C GLY A 223 17.16 4.60 13.75
N PHE A 224 16.90 4.60 15.06
CA PHE A 224 16.46 3.43 15.81
C PHE A 224 14.94 3.47 16.01
N PHE A 225 14.24 2.38 15.71
CA PHE A 225 12.80 2.24 15.90
C PHE A 225 12.53 1.19 16.98
N ASP A 226 11.94 1.62 18.10
CA ASP A 226 11.40 0.78 19.15
C ASP A 226 9.96 0.37 18.77
N PRO A 227 9.72 -0.93 18.47
CA PRO A 227 8.41 -1.41 18.02
C PRO A 227 7.38 -1.49 19.14
N LEU A 228 7.75 -1.25 20.40
CA LEU A 228 6.84 -1.37 21.55
C LEU A 228 6.20 -2.77 21.67
N ASP A 229 6.99 -3.81 21.38
CA ASP A 229 6.57 -5.21 21.35
C ASP A 229 6.81 -5.95 22.67
N GLY A 230 7.51 -5.34 23.64
CA GLY A 230 7.79 -5.99 24.92
C GLY A 230 8.94 -7.02 24.89
N ALA A 231 9.56 -7.25 23.74
CA ALA A 231 10.55 -8.31 23.52
C ALA A 231 11.86 -7.79 22.93
N ALA A 232 11.81 -6.76 22.08
CA ALA A 232 12.99 -6.18 21.45
C ALA A 232 13.90 -5.51 22.48
N PHE A 233 15.21 -5.70 22.36
CA PHE A 233 16.19 -4.97 23.16
C PHE A 233 16.38 -3.56 22.58
N ASN A 234 16.07 -2.54 23.36
CA ASN A 234 16.27 -1.14 22.99
C ASN A 234 17.72 -0.74 23.27
N ILE A 235 18.50 -0.58 22.21
CA ILE A 235 19.93 -0.24 22.30
C ILE A 235 20.20 1.19 22.79
N VAL A 236 19.21 2.08 22.68
CA VAL A 236 19.34 3.48 23.12
C VAL A 236 19.19 3.58 24.62
N THR A 237 18.20 2.88 25.19
CA THR A 237 17.92 2.91 26.63
C THR A 237 18.57 1.76 27.40
N SER A 238 19.09 0.74 26.69
CA SER A 238 19.57 -0.53 27.27
C SER A 238 18.52 -1.29 28.07
N LEU A 239 17.24 -1.09 27.73
CA LEU A 239 16.09 -1.76 28.35
C LEU A 239 15.37 -2.63 27.31
N THR A 240 14.55 -3.56 27.76
CA THR A 240 13.57 -4.20 26.88
C THR A 240 12.50 -3.19 26.48
N SER A 241 12.06 -3.27 25.22
CA SER A 241 10.95 -2.53 24.65
C SER A 241 9.71 -2.59 25.55
N ARG A 242 8.89 -1.54 25.53
CA ARG A 242 7.65 -1.50 26.31
C ARG A 242 6.61 -2.43 25.65
N PRO A 243 5.84 -3.22 26.43
CA PRO A 243 4.87 -4.17 25.87
C PRO A 243 3.54 -3.48 25.53
N PHE A 244 3.46 -2.68 24.46
CA PHE A 244 2.26 -1.88 24.15
C PHE A 244 1.41 -2.39 22.98
N GLY A 245 1.78 -3.46 22.30
CA GLY A 245 1.07 -3.76 21.05
C GLY A 245 1.96 -4.18 19.90
N GLY A 246 3.28 -4.08 20.04
CA GLY A 246 4.10 -4.06 18.85
C GLY A 246 3.74 -2.86 17.96
N PHE A 247 4.20 -2.93 16.72
CA PHE A 247 4.19 -1.76 15.83
C PHE A 247 2.92 -1.60 15.01
N VAL A 248 1.99 -2.54 15.07
CA VAL A 248 0.67 -2.51 14.42
C VAL A 248 -0.39 -2.39 15.51
N GLN A 249 -1.36 -1.49 15.34
CA GLN A 249 -2.48 -1.36 16.27
C GLN A 249 -3.55 -2.39 15.94
N HIS A 250 -3.94 -3.23 16.91
CA HIS A 250 -5.03 -4.22 16.79
C HIS A 250 -6.29 -3.72 17.45
N THR A 251 -7.31 -3.38 16.66
CA THR A 251 -8.52 -2.72 17.18
C THR A 251 -9.75 -3.61 17.30
N ARG A 252 -9.65 -4.88 16.90
CA ARG A 252 -10.73 -5.87 17.00
C ARG A 252 -10.23 -7.04 17.82
N PRO A 253 -10.72 -7.23 19.05
CA PRO A 253 -10.44 -8.45 19.79
C PRO A 253 -11.33 -9.61 19.28
N ALA A 254 -10.76 -10.81 19.18
CA ALA A 254 -11.51 -12.00 18.77
C ALA A 254 -12.52 -12.49 19.84
N GLY A 255 -12.24 -12.21 21.12
CA GLY A 255 -13.08 -12.56 22.27
C GLY A 255 -13.72 -11.35 22.96
N SER A 256 -14.92 -11.52 23.51
CA SER A 256 -15.66 -10.45 24.21
C SER A 256 -15.00 -9.94 25.50
N ASP A 257 -14.10 -10.73 26.07
CA ASP A 257 -13.38 -10.42 27.32
C ASP A 257 -12.09 -9.62 27.07
N CYS A 258 -11.68 -9.46 25.81
CA CYS A 258 -10.50 -8.70 25.41
C CYS A 258 -10.89 -7.26 25.03
N VAL A 259 -9.94 -6.33 25.13
CA VAL A 259 -10.12 -4.93 24.70
C VAL A 259 -9.30 -4.61 23.46
N ALA A 260 -9.86 -3.75 22.60
CA ALA A 260 -9.13 -3.17 21.47
C ALA A 260 -7.87 -2.43 21.96
N LYS A 261 -6.77 -2.52 21.21
CA LYS A 261 -5.50 -1.91 21.62
C LYS A 261 -5.43 -0.45 21.21
N PRO A 262 -5.17 0.47 22.16
CA PRO A 262 -5.01 1.88 21.87
C PRO A 262 -3.61 2.17 21.30
N ILE A 263 -3.45 3.35 20.68
CA ILE A 263 -2.11 3.93 20.51
C ILE A 263 -1.68 4.41 21.89
N ALA A 264 -0.66 3.79 22.47
CA ALA A 264 -0.27 4.05 23.86
C ALA A 264 -0.07 5.55 24.14
N PRO A 265 -0.80 6.16 25.09
CA PRO A 265 -0.63 7.57 25.39
C PRO A 265 0.80 7.89 25.86
N VAL A 266 1.36 9.00 25.37
CA VAL A 266 2.77 9.38 25.64
C VAL A 266 3.10 9.44 27.13
N GLN A 267 2.15 9.82 27.99
CA GLN A 267 2.38 9.89 29.44
C GLN A 267 2.67 8.54 30.10
N PHE A 268 2.29 7.43 29.47
CA PHE A 268 2.58 6.08 30.00
C PHE A 268 3.83 5.47 29.37
N ASP A 269 4.41 6.14 28.39
CA ASP A 269 5.58 5.67 27.66
C ASP A 269 6.86 6.17 28.31
N ALA A 270 7.68 5.25 28.84
CA ALA A 270 8.91 5.63 29.53
C ALA A 270 9.96 6.25 28.62
N ASN A 271 9.87 6.03 27.30
CA ASN A 271 10.75 6.72 26.35
C ASN A 271 10.38 8.20 26.21
N LEU A 272 9.18 8.62 26.63
CA LEU A 272 8.58 9.93 26.33
C LEU A 272 8.17 10.71 27.60
N GLN A 273 8.98 10.60 28.66
CA GLN A 273 8.70 11.20 29.98
C GLN A 273 9.33 12.59 30.20
N GLY A 274 10.18 13.04 29.29
CA GLY A 274 10.81 14.34 29.29
C GLY A 274 9.94 15.43 28.65
N SER A 275 10.55 16.59 28.44
CA SER A 275 9.93 17.65 27.65
C SER A 275 10.10 17.39 26.16
N ARG A 276 9.04 17.58 25.37
CA ARG A 276 9.08 17.46 23.91
C ARG A 276 9.71 18.71 23.29
N ASP A 277 10.75 18.53 22.49
CA ASP A 277 11.32 19.58 21.66
C ASP A 277 10.28 20.04 20.62
N PRO A 278 9.96 21.34 20.53
CA PRO A 278 8.92 21.84 19.63
C PRO A 278 9.32 21.79 18.14
N VAL A 279 10.61 21.75 17.82
CA VAL A 279 11.16 21.70 16.46
C VAL A 279 11.37 20.26 16.00
N THR A 280 12.04 19.44 16.82
CA THR A 280 12.42 18.07 16.42
C THR A 280 11.41 17.01 16.84
N GLY A 281 10.52 17.35 17.77
CA GLY A 281 9.55 16.43 18.38
C GLY A 281 10.17 15.43 19.34
N LEU A 282 11.49 15.50 19.59
CA LEU A 282 12.21 14.54 20.42
C LEU A 282 12.01 14.80 21.91
N ASP A 283 11.99 13.74 22.68
CA ASP A 283 12.04 13.74 24.13
C ASP A 283 13.41 14.23 24.62
N SER A 284 13.42 15.18 25.55
CA SER A 284 14.64 15.82 26.05
C SER A 284 15.58 14.89 26.84
N ILE A 285 15.09 13.71 27.27
CA ILE A 285 15.86 12.76 28.08
C ILE A 285 16.38 11.62 27.19
N THR A 286 15.50 11.03 26.40
CA THR A 286 15.82 9.79 25.66
C THR A 286 16.13 10.02 24.18
N GLY A 287 15.75 11.18 23.63
CA GLY A 287 15.86 11.48 22.22
C GLY A 287 14.87 10.71 21.32
N PHE A 288 13.89 10.03 21.88
CA PHE A 288 12.82 9.37 21.13
C PHE A 288 11.66 10.33 20.83
N ARG A 289 10.86 10.00 19.80
CA ARG A 289 9.52 10.55 19.60
C ARG A 289 8.54 9.45 19.25
N ARG A 290 7.28 9.59 19.64
CA ARG A 290 6.21 8.75 19.09
C ARG A 290 6.05 9.06 17.61
N THR A 291 6.00 8.02 16.79
CA THR A 291 5.65 8.11 15.37
C THR A 291 4.42 7.25 15.08
N VAL A 292 3.55 7.72 14.19
CA VAL A 292 2.30 7.04 13.82
C VAL A 292 2.03 7.23 12.33
N GLY A 293 1.51 6.21 11.67
CA GLY A 293 1.10 6.27 10.27
C GLY A 293 -0.09 5.37 9.96
N GLU A 294 -0.91 5.77 8.99
CA GLU A 294 -1.95 4.92 8.42
C GLU A 294 -1.37 4.05 7.30
N ARG A 295 -1.87 2.82 7.18
CA ARG A 295 -1.55 1.88 6.11
C ARG A 295 -2.83 1.22 5.62
N ALA A 296 -2.85 0.88 4.34
CA ALA A 296 -4.00 0.26 3.72
C ALA A 296 -3.57 -0.90 2.82
N GLY A 297 -4.38 -1.95 2.79
CA GLY A 297 -4.22 -3.10 1.89
C GLY A 297 -4.12 -2.66 0.41
N PRO A 298 -2.98 -2.89 -0.28
CA PRO A 298 -2.85 -2.62 -1.71
C PRO A 298 -3.53 -3.73 -2.53
N PRO A 299 -3.91 -3.47 -3.80
CA PRO A 299 -4.52 -4.52 -4.63
C PRO A 299 -3.54 -5.68 -4.91
N TYR A 300 -4.07 -6.88 -5.17
CA TYR A 300 -3.26 -8.11 -5.36
C TYR A 300 -2.89 -8.44 -6.82
N ILE A 301 -3.13 -7.49 -7.73
CA ILE A 301 -2.94 -7.67 -9.17
C ILE A 301 -1.47 -7.91 -9.52
N GLY A 302 -1.16 -9.00 -10.23
CA GLY A 302 0.13 -9.21 -10.88
C GLY A 302 1.33 -9.35 -9.95
N ARG A 303 1.15 -9.70 -8.67
CA ARG A 303 2.24 -9.78 -7.70
C ARG A 303 3.29 -10.85 -8.03
N GLY A 304 2.89 -11.95 -8.66
CA GLY A 304 3.86 -12.94 -9.17
C GLY A 304 4.80 -12.35 -10.25
N LEU A 305 4.31 -11.42 -11.06
CA LEU A 305 5.14 -10.72 -12.06
C LEU A 305 6.15 -9.79 -11.38
N MET A 306 5.74 -9.10 -10.30
CA MET A 306 6.65 -8.31 -9.47
C MET A 306 7.73 -9.18 -8.81
N GLU A 307 7.35 -10.36 -8.31
CA GLU A 307 8.30 -11.33 -7.76
C GLU A 307 9.34 -11.74 -8.79
N ALA A 308 8.91 -11.97 -10.03
CA ALA A 308 9.72 -12.48 -11.12
C ALA A 308 10.55 -11.41 -11.87
N VAL A 309 10.51 -10.13 -11.50
CA VAL A 309 11.42 -9.12 -12.09
C VAL A 309 12.87 -9.44 -11.69
N PRO A 310 13.85 -9.45 -12.60
CA PRO A 310 15.23 -9.74 -12.21
C PRO A 310 15.78 -8.75 -11.17
N THR A 311 16.49 -9.25 -10.16
CA THR A 311 17.07 -8.42 -9.09
C THR A 311 18.05 -7.40 -9.66
N ALA A 312 18.88 -7.83 -10.61
CA ALA A 312 19.85 -6.98 -11.28
C ALA A 312 19.20 -5.83 -12.05
N ASP A 313 18.00 -6.02 -12.61
CA ASP A 313 17.30 -4.96 -13.35
C ASP A 313 16.78 -3.89 -12.38
N ILE A 314 16.24 -4.27 -11.22
CA ILE A 314 15.80 -3.32 -10.19
C ILE A 314 17.01 -2.50 -9.71
N LEU A 315 18.12 -3.17 -9.36
CA LEU A 315 19.34 -2.52 -8.88
C LEU A 315 19.97 -1.60 -9.93
N ALA A 316 19.93 -1.97 -11.22
CA ALA A 316 20.48 -1.15 -12.30
C ALA A 316 19.73 0.17 -12.51
N THR A 317 18.46 0.24 -12.10
CA THR A 317 17.66 1.46 -12.17
C THR A 317 17.73 2.33 -10.92
N ALA A 318 18.37 1.85 -9.85
CA ALA A 318 18.54 2.62 -8.63
C ALA A 318 19.54 3.77 -8.84
N ASP A 319 19.17 4.97 -8.41
CA ASP A 319 19.97 6.18 -8.44
C ASP A 319 19.76 7.01 -7.16
N PRO A 320 20.16 6.50 -5.98
CA PRO A 320 19.90 7.17 -4.69
C PRO A 320 20.54 8.56 -4.57
N ASN A 321 21.54 8.87 -5.41
CA ASN A 321 22.26 10.14 -5.38
C ASN A 321 21.81 11.10 -6.49
N ASP A 322 20.79 10.74 -7.30
CA ASP A 322 20.32 11.53 -8.44
C ASP A 322 21.48 11.93 -9.37
N THR A 323 22.36 10.98 -9.70
CA THR A 323 23.54 11.24 -10.54
C THR A 323 23.35 10.80 -11.99
N GLN A 324 22.29 10.03 -12.25
CA GLN A 324 21.98 9.46 -13.54
C GLN A 324 20.84 10.25 -14.18
N GLY A 325 21.10 10.87 -15.33
CA GLY A 325 20.07 11.53 -16.13
C GLY A 325 19.36 10.54 -17.04
N HIS A 326 18.65 9.54 -16.50
CA HIS A 326 18.01 8.48 -17.28
C HIS A 326 16.92 9.04 -18.23
N ASN A 327 17.29 9.57 -19.40
CA ASN A 327 16.40 10.02 -20.48
C ASN A 327 15.27 10.99 -20.02
N SER A 328 15.55 11.85 -19.05
CA SER A 328 14.65 12.93 -18.64
C SER A 328 14.69 14.11 -19.60
N SER A 329 13.53 14.74 -19.83
CA SER A 329 13.43 16.00 -20.59
C SER A 329 13.78 17.24 -19.76
N LEU A 330 14.42 17.07 -18.60
CA LEU A 330 14.95 18.19 -17.79
C LEU A 330 16.23 18.77 -18.39
N GLY A 331 17.12 17.94 -18.96
CA GLY A 331 18.39 18.38 -19.52
C GLY A 331 19.13 19.38 -18.61
N ASN A 332 19.55 20.52 -19.17
CA ASN A 332 20.27 21.57 -18.44
C ASN A 332 19.44 22.33 -17.39
N PHE A 333 18.12 22.06 -17.27
CA PHE A 333 17.28 22.68 -16.25
C PHE A 333 17.47 22.03 -14.87
N ALA A 334 17.91 20.77 -14.79
CA ALA A 334 18.08 20.04 -13.53
C ALA A 334 18.94 20.77 -12.47
N PRO A 335 20.12 21.34 -12.81
CA PRO A 335 20.93 22.11 -11.85
C PRO A 335 20.22 23.34 -11.28
N SER A 336 19.35 23.99 -12.06
CA SER A 336 18.61 25.18 -11.60
C SER A 336 17.60 24.88 -10.49
N MET A 337 17.20 23.61 -10.35
CA MET A 337 16.34 23.12 -9.27
C MET A 337 17.13 22.49 -8.11
N GLY A 338 18.46 22.53 -8.16
CA GLY A 338 19.33 21.88 -7.19
C GLY A 338 19.40 20.35 -7.33
N CYS A 339 19.04 19.82 -8.50
CA CYS A 339 19.18 18.39 -8.82
C CYS A 339 20.51 18.15 -9.53
N THR A 340 21.09 16.96 -9.34
CA THR A 340 22.33 16.58 -10.02
C THR A 340 22.03 15.87 -11.35
N GLY A 341 20.92 15.13 -11.41
CA GLY A 341 20.51 14.28 -12.52
C GLY A 341 19.16 14.71 -13.07
N ASP A 342 18.11 13.93 -12.77
CA ASP A 342 16.75 14.20 -13.22
C ASP A 342 15.73 14.45 -12.10
N CYS A 343 16.23 14.76 -10.90
CA CYS A 343 15.47 14.99 -9.67
C CYS A 343 14.74 13.75 -9.14
N VAL A 344 15.03 12.56 -9.67
CA VAL A 344 14.42 11.30 -9.21
C VAL A 344 15.50 10.45 -8.55
N ALA A 345 15.46 10.35 -7.22
CA ALA A 345 16.48 9.69 -6.42
C ALA A 345 16.05 8.29 -5.94
N GLY A 346 15.63 7.43 -6.87
CA GLY A 346 15.08 6.11 -6.53
C GLY A 346 16.11 5.16 -5.92
N LYS A 347 15.75 4.40 -4.88
CA LYS A 347 16.65 3.39 -4.28
C LYS A 347 15.98 2.04 -4.03
N ALA A 348 16.75 0.96 -4.15
CA ALA A 348 16.26 -0.36 -3.76
C ALA A 348 16.20 -0.48 -2.23
N ASN A 349 15.13 -1.07 -1.71
CA ASN A 349 15.10 -1.47 -0.31
C ASN A 349 15.83 -2.81 -0.15
N MET A 350 16.78 -2.88 0.77
CA MET A 350 17.52 -4.11 1.07
C MET A 350 17.01 -4.70 2.37
N ILE A 351 16.47 -5.92 2.29
CA ILE A 351 15.90 -6.64 3.42
C ILE A 351 16.88 -7.73 3.85
N PRO A 352 17.23 -7.82 5.14
CA PRO A 352 18.13 -8.84 5.61
C PRO A 352 17.42 -10.16 5.81
N ARG A 353 18.23 -11.22 5.76
CA ARG A 353 17.79 -12.58 6.03
C ARG A 353 17.46 -12.76 7.51
N THR A 354 16.36 -13.46 7.76
CA THR A 354 15.96 -13.99 9.08
C THR A 354 15.68 -15.49 9.05
N LEU A 355 15.80 -16.16 7.90
CA LEU A 355 15.55 -17.59 7.74
C LEU A 355 16.53 -18.45 8.54
N VAL A 356 15.98 -19.32 9.39
CA VAL A 356 16.67 -20.29 10.24
C VAL A 356 16.04 -21.67 10.07
N ASP A 357 16.89 -22.67 9.81
CA ASP A 357 16.51 -24.07 9.81
C ASP A 357 16.73 -24.65 11.21
N HIS A 358 15.70 -25.28 11.78
CA HIS A 358 15.77 -25.92 13.09
C HIS A 358 15.85 -27.42 12.94
N THR A 359 16.73 -28.05 13.70
CA THR A 359 16.92 -29.51 13.67
C THR A 359 16.74 -30.14 15.05
N ASP A 360 16.32 -31.40 15.08
CA ASP A 360 16.33 -32.21 16.29
C ASP A 360 17.77 -32.63 16.69
N ALA A 361 17.90 -33.34 17.81
CA ALA A 361 19.20 -33.85 18.28
C ALA A 361 19.86 -34.85 17.30
N ASN A 362 19.11 -35.42 16.35
CA ASN A 362 19.61 -36.34 15.33
C ASN A 362 19.94 -35.62 14.00
N GLY A 363 19.74 -34.29 13.93
CA GLY A 363 19.98 -33.49 12.74
C GLY A 363 18.83 -33.50 11.73
N ASN A 364 17.66 -34.05 12.06
CA ASN A 364 16.50 -34.00 11.18
C ASN A 364 15.85 -32.62 11.24
N LEU A 365 15.48 -32.07 10.08
CA LEU A 365 14.76 -30.80 9.99
C LEU A 365 13.39 -30.89 10.67
N THR A 366 13.13 -30.02 11.64
CA THR A 366 11.87 -29.97 12.40
C THR A 366 11.00 -28.78 12.01
N SER A 367 11.60 -27.62 11.74
CA SER A 367 10.88 -26.42 11.28
C SER A 367 11.83 -25.47 10.55
N VAL A 368 11.26 -24.55 9.77
CA VAL A 368 11.98 -23.43 9.16
C VAL A 368 11.26 -22.16 9.53
N THR A 369 11.93 -21.27 10.26
CA THR A 369 11.35 -19.99 10.71
C THR A 369 11.98 -18.81 9.97
N GLY A 370 11.24 -17.72 9.81
CA GLY A 370 11.74 -16.49 9.21
C GLY A 370 11.86 -16.52 7.67
N PHE A 371 12.53 -15.50 7.12
CA PHE A 371 12.46 -15.18 5.69
C PHE A 371 13.82 -14.96 5.04
N VAL A 372 13.88 -15.19 3.73
CA VAL A 372 15.07 -14.92 2.91
C VAL A 372 15.34 -13.41 2.84
N GLY A 373 16.61 -13.02 2.71
CA GLY A 373 17.00 -11.62 2.49
C GLY A 373 17.04 -11.27 1.01
N GLY A 374 17.27 -10.01 0.65
CA GLY A 374 17.46 -9.55 -0.72
C GLY A 374 16.81 -8.21 -1.01
N VAL A 375 16.57 -7.95 -2.30
CA VAL A 375 15.86 -6.74 -2.75
C VAL A 375 14.38 -6.86 -2.42
N GLY A 376 13.88 -5.89 -1.66
CA GLY A 376 12.49 -5.75 -1.29
C GLY A 376 11.61 -5.41 -2.49
N ARG A 377 10.43 -6.05 -2.58
CA ARG A 377 9.49 -5.97 -3.71
C ARG A 377 8.05 -5.75 -3.27
N PHE A 378 7.70 -6.26 -2.09
CA PHE A 378 6.33 -6.29 -1.56
C PHE A 378 6.15 -5.38 -0.36
N GLY A 379 4.89 -5.09 -0.02
CA GLY A 379 4.55 -4.07 0.96
C GLY A 379 4.70 -2.65 0.43
N LEU A 380 4.24 -1.68 1.22
CA LEU A 380 4.17 -0.26 0.86
C LEU A 380 5.56 0.39 0.80
N ARG A 381 6.49 -0.05 1.66
CA ARG A 381 7.90 0.37 1.67
C ARG A 381 8.85 -0.69 1.13
N ALA A 382 8.38 -1.56 0.23
CA ALA A 382 9.18 -2.68 -0.28
C ALA A 382 9.76 -3.57 0.85
N ASN A 383 9.05 -3.74 1.96
CA ASN A 383 9.54 -4.43 3.16
C ASN A 383 9.45 -5.97 3.10
N GLY A 384 8.95 -6.52 1.98
CA GLY A 384 8.87 -7.95 1.74
C GLY A 384 9.68 -8.35 0.51
N VAL A 385 10.50 -9.40 0.63
CA VAL A 385 11.32 -9.91 -0.48
C VAL A 385 10.53 -10.87 -1.37
N GLU A 386 9.73 -11.73 -0.73
CA GLU A 386 8.94 -12.78 -1.37
C GLU A 386 7.46 -12.67 -0.98
N ILE A 387 6.57 -13.27 -1.76
CA ILE A 387 5.12 -13.23 -1.48
C ILE A 387 4.79 -13.94 -0.16
N LEU A 388 5.52 -15.00 0.19
CA LEU A 388 5.29 -15.75 1.43
C LEU A 388 5.48 -14.87 2.67
N GLN A 389 6.50 -14.01 2.69
CA GLN A 389 6.72 -13.07 3.78
C GLN A 389 5.56 -12.08 3.92
N PHE A 390 5.01 -11.61 2.80
CA PHE A 390 3.87 -10.72 2.80
C PHE A 390 2.62 -11.40 3.41
N ILE A 391 2.39 -12.67 3.09
CA ILE A 391 1.26 -13.47 3.60
C ILE A 391 1.42 -13.75 5.10
N ILE A 392 2.57 -14.30 5.52
CA ILE A 392 2.82 -14.65 6.93
C ILE A 392 2.80 -13.39 7.81
N GLY A 393 3.29 -12.25 7.29
CA GLY A 393 3.19 -10.96 7.98
C GLY A 393 1.75 -10.49 8.16
N GLY A 394 0.87 -10.71 7.18
CA GLY A 394 -0.57 -10.40 7.29
C GLY A 394 -1.31 -11.35 8.24
N LEU A 395 -1.03 -12.66 8.15
CA LEU A 395 -1.56 -13.67 9.06
C LEU A 395 -1.28 -13.29 10.51
N GLN A 396 -0.02 -13.06 10.85
CA GLN A 396 0.36 -12.71 12.22
C GLN A 396 -0.10 -11.29 12.57
N GLY A 397 0.29 -10.29 11.77
CA GLY A 397 0.17 -8.88 12.12
C GLY A 397 -1.23 -8.30 12.01
N GLU A 398 -2.09 -8.83 11.13
CA GLU A 398 -3.43 -8.29 10.89
C GLU A 398 -4.55 -9.24 11.31
N LEU A 399 -4.32 -10.56 11.21
CA LEU A 399 -5.33 -11.56 11.57
C LEU A 399 -5.07 -12.21 12.94
N GLY A 400 -3.88 -12.06 13.52
CA GLY A 400 -3.54 -12.72 14.80
C GLY A 400 -3.40 -14.24 14.67
N LEU A 401 -2.99 -14.76 13.51
CA LEU A 401 -2.76 -16.19 13.27
C LEU A 401 -1.27 -16.49 13.17
N THR A 402 -0.81 -17.52 13.86
CA THR A 402 0.55 -18.02 13.77
C THR A 402 0.65 -19.26 12.87
N SER A 403 1.89 -19.59 12.48
CA SER A 403 2.20 -20.73 11.61
C SER A 403 3.56 -21.33 12.01
N LEU A 404 3.93 -22.48 11.46
CA LEU A 404 5.28 -23.05 11.68
C LEU A 404 6.43 -22.15 11.19
N ILE A 405 6.17 -21.21 10.27
CA ILE A 405 7.18 -20.23 9.80
C ILE A 405 7.33 -19.08 10.81
N ASN A 406 6.25 -18.73 11.51
CA ASN A 406 6.24 -17.68 12.52
C ASN A 406 5.19 -18.00 13.60
N SER A 407 5.66 -18.58 14.71
CA SER A 407 4.84 -19.04 15.83
C SER A 407 4.73 -18.00 16.96
N ASN A 408 5.11 -16.75 16.70
CA ASN A 408 5.08 -15.70 17.72
C ASN A 408 3.67 -15.15 17.84
N GLU A 409 2.93 -15.57 18.87
CA GLU A 409 1.62 -15.03 19.18
C GLU A 409 1.70 -13.54 19.51
N ILE A 410 0.70 -12.79 19.05
CA ILE A 410 0.59 -11.37 19.34
C ILE A 410 -0.18 -11.20 20.65
N ASN A 411 0.56 -11.14 21.77
CA ASN A 411 -0.02 -10.98 23.10
C ASN A 411 0.36 -9.62 23.72
N PHE A 412 -0.65 -8.85 24.14
CA PHE A 412 -0.42 -7.53 24.73
C PHE A 412 -1.11 -7.38 26.07
N PRO A 413 -0.36 -7.07 27.15
CA PRO A 413 -0.96 -6.38 28.27
C PRO A 413 -1.19 -4.93 27.83
N THR A 414 -2.41 -4.37 27.85
CA THR A 414 -2.59 -2.95 28.21
C THR A 414 -4.05 -2.50 28.22
N LEU A 415 -4.67 -2.62 29.40
CA LEU A 415 -5.74 -1.71 29.79
C LEU A 415 -5.09 -0.42 30.30
N PHE A 416 -5.44 0.72 29.71
CA PHE A 416 -5.02 2.05 30.19
C PHE A 416 -6.23 2.85 30.71
N PRO A 417 -6.81 2.53 31.88
CA PRO A 417 -7.87 3.36 32.46
C PRO A 417 -7.34 4.76 32.78
N ALA A 418 -8.26 5.70 33.02
CA ALA A 418 -7.93 7.09 33.33
C ALA A 418 -6.97 7.29 34.53
N SER A 419 -6.80 6.26 35.38
CA SER A 419 -5.93 6.26 36.57
C SER A 419 -4.56 5.58 36.39
N GLY A 420 -4.20 5.08 35.20
CA GLY A 420 -2.94 4.38 34.94
C GLY A 420 -3.10 2.94 34.45
N PRO A 421 -2.01 2.22 34.11
CA PRO A 421 -2.10 0.89 33.49
C PRO A 421 -2.69 -0.17 34.44
N SER A 422 -3.52 -1.08 33.91
CA SER A 422 -4.03 -2.27 34.61
C SER A 422 -3.73 -3.56 33.82
N THR A 423 -3.73 -4.69 34.51
CA THR A 423 -3.53 -6.01 33.91
C THR A 423 -4.73 -6.42 33.05
N GLU A 424 -4.47 -6.97 31.87
CA GLU A 424 -5.50 -7.57 31.02
C GLU A 424 -6.31 -8.63 31.76
N PRO A 425 -7.59 -8.85 31.39
CA PRO A 425 -8.38 -9.94 31.94
C PRO A 425 -7.70 -11.29 31.68
N ALA A 426 -7.68 -12.16 32.70
CA ALA A 426 -7.02 -13.46 32.62
C ALA A 426 -7.57 -14.35 31.48
N ALA A 427 -8.86 -14.20 31.14
CA ALA A 427 -9.48 -14.90 30.02
C ALA A 427 -8.85 -14.52 28.66
N CYS A 428 -8.46 -13.26 28.48
CA CYS A 428 -7.79 -12.78 27.27
C CYS A 428 -6.36 -13.34 27.17
N LEU A 429 -5.63 -13.36 28.29
CA LEU A 429 -4.28 -13.92 28.36
C LEU A 429 -4.26 -15.46 28.17
N ALA A 430 -5.33 -16.14 28.59
CA ALA A 430 -5.48 -17.59 28.45
C ALA A 430 -5.91 -18.04 27.04
N ALA A 431 -6.31 -17.12 26.17
CA ALA A 431 -6.66 -17.40 24.77
C ALA A 431 -5.43 -17.58 23.86
N VAL A 432 -4.22 -17.39 24.40
CA VAL A 432 -2.95 -17.61 23.68
C VAL A 432 -2.79 -19.09 23.37
N SER A 433 -2.65 -19.41 22.08
CA SER A 433 -2.34 -20.78 21.67
C SER A 433 -0.90 -21.16 22.03
N THR A 434 -0.70 -22.45 22.31
CA THR A 434 0.63 -23.04 22.51
C THR A 434 1.18 -23.73 21.26
N SER A 435 0.40 -23.76 20.17
CA SER A 435 0.74 -24.39 18.89
C SER A 435 0.29 -23.50 17.73
N PRO A 436 0.91 -23.60 16.55
CA PRO A 436 0.48 -22.84 15.38
C PRO A 436 -1.00 -23.02 15.06
N GLU A 437 -1.70 -21.94 14.73
CA GLU A 437 -3.11 -21.97 14.38
C GLU A 437 -3.34 -22.41 12.94
N ALA A 438 -2.39 -22.16 12.04
CA ALA A 438 -2.52 -22.50 10.63
C ALA A 438 -1.43 -23.49 10.16
N HIS A 439 -1.88 -24.56 9.50
CA HIS A 439 -1.02 -25.41 8.69
C HIS A 439 -0.36 -24.60 7.57
N LEU A 440 0.83 -25.01 7.14
CA LEU A 440 1.57 -24.39 6.04
C LEU A 440 0.86 -24.54 4.69
N SER A 441 -0.07 -25.49 4.54
CA SER A 441 -0.89 -25.62 3.32
C SER A 441 -1.65 -24.33 3.00
N THR A 442 -2.13 -23.63 4.04
CA THR A 442 -2.85 -22.36 3.94
C THR A 442 -1.99 -21.23 3.32
N PRO A 443 -0.89 -20.76 3.94
CA PRO A 443 -0.09 -19.67 3.39
C PRO A 443 0.60 -20.05 2.07
N PHE A 444 0.88 -21.34 1.81
CA PHE A 444 1.40 -21.77 0.51
C PHE A 444 0.32 -21.71 -0.58
N SER A 445 -0.92 -22.10 -0.29
CA SER A 445 -2.02 -21.97 -1.25
C SER A 445 -2.38 -20.51 -1.52
N GLU A 446 -2.39 -19.65 -0.49
CA GLU A 446 -2.52 -18.20 -0.66
C GLU A 446 -1.38 -17.63 -1.53
N ARG A 447 -0.14 -18.10 -1.33
CA ARG A 447 1.00 -17.74 -2.17
C ARG A 447 0.75 -18.13 -3.61
N HIS A 448 0.25 -19.34 -3.88
CA HIS A 448 -0.11 -19.76 -5.23
C HIS A 448 -1.16 -18.85 -5.86
N PHE A 449 -2.21 -18.49 -5.11
CA PHE A 449 -3.26 -17.59 -5.57
C PHE A 449 -2.73 -16.19 -5.90
N ILE A 450 -2.05 -15.53 -4.95
CA ILE A 450 -1.53 -14.16 -5.14
C ILE A 450 -0.50 -14.12 -6.26
N ARG A 451 0.36 -15.14 -6.36
CA ARG A 451 1.37 -15.26 -7.40
C ARG A 451 0.74 -15.43 -8.80
N ASN A 452 -0.35 -16.19 -8.90
CA ASN A 452 -1.03 -16.46 -10.17
C ASN A 452 -2.19 -15.53 -10.50
N THR A 453 -2.42 -14.50 -9.67
CA THR A 453 -3.35 -13.43 -10.00
C THR A 453 -2.81 -12.64 -11.18
N ALA A 454 -3.44 -12.81 -12.34
CA ALA A 454 -3.05 -12.17 -13.59
C ALA A 454 -3.41 -10.69 -13.62
N PRO A 455 -2.78 -9.87 -14.49
CA PRO A 455 -3.25 -8.52 -14.73
C PRO A 455 -4.53 -8.51 -15.59
N PRO A 456 -5.41 -7.49 -15.42
CA PRO A 456 -6.49 -7.25 -16.37
C PRO A 456 -5.93 -6.79 -17.72
N GLU A 457 -6.68 -7.04 -18.79
CA GLU A 457 -6.42 -6.42 -20.09
C GLU A 457 -6.66 -4.90 -20.03
N PHE A 458 -5.96 -4.18 -20.90
CA PHE A 458 -6.13 -2.73 -21.06
C PHE A 458 -7.56 -2.39 -21.51
N GLY A 459 -7.97 -1.17 -21.20
CA GLY A 459 -9.23 -0.62 -21.72
C GLY A 459 -9.28 -0.63 -23.26
N ASP A 460 -10.48 -0.84 -23.82
CA ASP A 460 -10.71 -1.02 -25.26
C ASP A 460 -10.14 0.09 -26.14
N THR A 461 -10.03 1.31 -25.62
CA THR A 461 -9.50 2.43 -26.40
C THR A 461 -8.00 2.29 -26.57
N LEU A 462 -7.27 2.05 -25.48
CA LEU A 462 -5.83 1.80 -25.54
C LEU A 462 -5.54 0.53 -26.36
N LEU A 463 -6.26 -0.55 -26.11
CA LEU A 463 -6.04 -1.81 -26.82
C LEU A 463 -6.21 -1.67 -28.34
N ARG A 464 -7.23 -0.93 -28.81
CA ARG A 464 -7.41 -0.62 -30.24
C ARG A 464 -6.28 0.23 -30.81
N LEU A 465 -5.75 1.19 -30.05
CA LEU A 465 -4.59 1.98 -30.48
C LEU A 465 -3.36 1.09 -30.67
N LEU A 466 -3.05 0.24 -29.69
CA LEU A 466 -1.88 -0.64 -29.72
C LEU A 466 -1.95 -1.70 -30.83
N LYS A 467 -3.16 -2.19 -31.14
CA LYS A 467 -3.43 -3.13 -32.23
C LYS A 467 -3.47 -2.49 -33.62
N SER A 468 -3.51 -1.15 -33.71
CA SER A 468 -3.52 -0.47 -35.02
C SER A 468 -2.18 -0.65 -35.75
N GLY A 469 -2.18 -0.53 -37.09
CA GLY A 469 -0.98 -0.75 -37.91
C GLY A 469 0.24 0.06 -37.41
N ASN A 470 0.03 1.34 -37.10
CA ASN A 470 1.00 2.20 -36.40
C ASN A 470 0.35 2.87 -35.19
N ALA A 471 0.76 2.47 -33.98
CA ALA A 471 0.23 2.99 -32.72
C ALA A 471 0.58 4.47 -32.47
N ALA A 472 1.65 4.98 -33.08
CA ALA A 472 2.05 6.39 -33.03
C ALA A 472 1.38 7.25 -34.11
N SER A 473 0.55 6.68 -35.00
CA SER A 473 -0.17 7.50 -35.98
C SER A 473 -1.12 8.47 -35.29
N HIS A 474 -1.02 9.75 -35.65
CA HIS A 474 -1.79 10.82 -35.02
C HIS A 474 -3.29 10.53 -35.06
N ARG A 475 -3.95 10.71 -33.93
CA ARG A 475 -5.41 10.67 -33.77
C ARG A 475 -5.90 12.06 -33.42
N SER A 476 -7.09 12.42 -33.93
CA SER A 476 -7.75 13.69 -33.57
C SER A 476 -7.82 13.83 -32.04
N PRO A 477 -7.28 14.92 -31.45
CA PRO A 477 -7.27 15.13 -30.00
C PRO A 477 -8.66 15.11 -29.35
N GLN A 478 -9.70 15.41 -30.12
CA GLN A 478 -11.08 15.43 -29.66
C GLN A 478 -11.68 14.01 -29.54
N SER A 479 -11.16 13.05 -30.31
CA SER A 479 -11.61 11.66 -30.28
C SER A 479 -11.17 10.94 -29.00
N ARG A 480 -11.92 9.92 -28.57
CA ARG A 480 -11.55 9.07 -27.41
C ARG A 480 -10.14 8.48 -27.57
N GLY A 481 -9.82 8.00 -28.78
CA GLY A 481 -8.50 7.47 -29.11
C GLY A 481 -7.39 8.53 -29.05
N GLY A 482 -7.66 9.76 -29.51
CA GLY A 482 -6.69 10.86 -29.43
C GLY A 482 -6.42 11.34 -28.02
N LYS A 483 -7.43 11.38 -27.15
CA LYS A 483 -7.23 11.69 -25.72
C LYS A 483 -6.34 10.65 -25.03
N VAL A 484 -6.63 9.36 -25.24
CA VAL A 484 -5.81 8.27 -24.67
C VAL A 484 -4.39 8.28 -25.24
N GLN A 485 -4.22 8.50 -26.55
CA GLN A 485 -2.91 8.65 -27.17
C GLN A 485 -2.13 9.81 -26.55
N ARG A 486 -2.75 11.00 -26.47
CA ARG A 486 -2.14 12.19 -25.86
C ARG A 486 -1.74 11.96 -24.40
N GLY A 487 -2.60 11.33 -23.62
CA GLY A 487 -2.33 10.97 -22.23
C GLY A 487 -1.15 10.01 -22.08
N ALA A 488 -1.10 8.96 -22.91
CA ALA A 488 0.01 8.01 -22.92
C ALA A 488 1.34 8.70 -23.25
N GLU A 489 1.34 9.60 -24.24
CA GLU A 489 2.55 10.36 -24.56
C GLU A 489 2.95 11.33 -23.45
N LEU A 490 2.00 12.03 -22.81
CA LEU A 490 2.25 12.92 -21.67
C LEU A 490 2.84 12.15 -20.48
N PHE A 491 2.35 10.94 -20.23
CA PHE A 491 2.88 10.03 -19.23
C PHE A 491 4.34 9.65 -19.53
N GLY A 492 4.67 9.49 -20.82
CA GLY A 492 6.01 9.15 -21.33
C GLY A 492 6.08 7.81 -22.07
N ILE A 493 4.97 7.30 -22.59
CA ILE A 493 4.90 6.01 -23.29
C ILE A 493 5.33 6.13 -24.76
N ASP A 494 6.34 5.38 -25.19
CA ASP A 494 6.53 5.05 -26.62
C ASP A 494 5.48 4.01 -27.02
N LEU A 495 4.40 4.46 -27.66
CA LEU A 495 3.28 3.61 -28.05
C LEU A 495 3.66 2.48 -29.01
N VAL A 496 4.72 2.63 -29.81
CA VAL A 496 5.19 1.58 -30.72
C VAL A 496 5.94 0.51 -29.93
N ALA A 497 6.90 0.92 -29.10
CA ALA A 497 7.65 0.01 -28.24
C ALA A 497 6.74 -0.73 -27.25
N PHE A 498 5.77 -0.01 -26.69
CA PHE A 498 4.75 -0.56 -25.80
C PHE A 498 3.87 -1.57 -26.55
N ALA A 499 3.39 -1.25 -27.75
CA ALA A 499 2.61 -2.19 -28.56
C ALA A 499 3.39 -3.48 -28.89
N HIS A 500 4.68 -3.38 -29.24
CA HIS A 500 5.51 -4.55 -29.52
C HIS A 500 5.62 -5.51 -28.33
N ARG A 501 5.65 -4.98 -27.10
CA ARG A 501 5.82 -5.78 -25.88
C ARG A 501 4.50 -6.24 -25.28
N MET A 502 3.40 -5.51 -25.52
CA MET A 502 2.11 -5.74 -24.86
C MET A 502 1.09 -6.47 -25.71
N VAL A 503 1.25 -6.48 -27.04
CA VAL A 503 0.30 -7.10 -27.97
C VAL A 503 0.96 -8.30 -28.65
N PRO A 504 0.39 -9.51 -28.51
CA PRO A 504 0.90 -10.71 -29.18
C PRO A 504 1.08 -10.53 -30.69
N GLY A 505 2.21 -10.98 -31.22
CA GLY A 505 2.53 -10.90 -32.65
C GLY A 505 2.95 -9.52 -33.17
N ARG A 506 3.04 -8.49 -32.32
CA ARG A 506 3.49 -7.15 -32.74
C ARG A 506 5.01 -6.97 -32.72
N MET A 507 5.74 -7.74 -31.91
CA MET A 507 7.21 -7.72 -31.89
C MET A 507 7.77 -8.23 -33.25
N PRO A 508 8.63 -7.47 -33.94
CA PRO A 508 9.29 -7.96 -35.15
C PRO A 508 10.20 -9.17 -34.85
N ASN A 509 10.34 -10.09 -35.82
CA ASN A 509 11.15 -11.32 -35.64
C ASN A 509 12.63 -11.05 -35.27
N LYS A 510 13.19 -9.91 -35.68
CA LYS A 510 14.58 -9.50 -35.36
C LYS A 510 14.67 -8.66 -34.08
N GLY A 511 13.57 -8.55 -33.32
CA GLY A 511 13.40 -7.53 -32.30
C GLY A 511 13.13 -6.16 -32.92
N ASP A 512 12.82 -5.18 -32.07
CA ASP A 512 12.56 -3.81 -32.49
C ASP A 512 13.80 -2.91 -32.45
N GLY A 513 14.98 -3.49 -32.21
CA GLY A 513 16.27 -2.79 -32.14
C GLY A 513 16.41 -1.84 -30.94
N ARG A 514 15.39 -1.75 -30.07
CA ARG A 514 15.43 -0.98 -28.84
C ARG A 514 16.01 -1.83 -27.73
N ASP A 515 16.66 -1.19 -26.77
CA ASP A 515 17.06 -1.89 -25.56
C ASP A 515 15.80 -2.50 -24.88
N PRO A 516 15.83 -3.81 -24.55
CA PRO A 516 14.77 -4.48 -23.81
C PRO A 516 14.25 -3.68 -22.61
N ASN A 517 15.14 -2.97 -21.90
CA ASN A 517 14.86 -2.17 -20.70
C ASN A 517 14.62 -0.67 -21.00
N ALA A 518 14.66 -0.27 -22.27
CA ALA A 518 14.65 1.12 -22.76
C ALA A 518 13.32 1.62 -23.31
N ILE A 519 12.20 1.26 -22.69
CA ILE A 519 10.87 1.41 -23.29
C ILE A 519 10.43 2.89 -23.36
N ASN A 520 11.15 3.80 -22.68
CA ASN A 520 10.83 5.24 -22.57
C ASN A 520 12.03 6.17 -22.84
N GLN A 521 12.91 5.86 -23.79
CA GLN A 521 14.19 6.58 -23.93
C GLN A 521 14.18 7.86 -24.80
N ALA A 522 13.07 8.19 -25.48
CA ALA A 522 13.08 9.27 -26.48
C ALA A 522 12.50 10.62 -26.00
N ASP A 523 11.46 10.63 -25.17
CA ASP A 523 10.89 11.85 -24.56
C ASP A 523 9.94 11.45 -23.40
N ARG A 524 10.31 11.82 -22.18
CA ARG A 524 9.51 11.50 -20.99
C ARG A 524 8.43 12.52 -20.66
N LYS A 525 8.26 13.63 -21.42
CA LYS A 525 7.26 14.70 -21.22
C LYS A 525 7.08 15.12 -19.74
N LEU A 526 6.08 14.59 -19.04
CA LEU A 526 5.88 14.86 -17.60
C LEU A 526 6.89 14.14 -16.70
N ASN A 527 7.46 13.03 -17.18
CA ASN A 527 8.34 12.08 -16.50
C ASN A 527 7.64 11.17 -15.49
N CYS A 528 6.34 10.86 -15.68
CA CYS A 528 5.64 9.87 -14.86
C CYS A 528 6.30 8.48 -14.95
N VAL A 529 6.76 8.11 -16.16
CA VAL A 529 7.53 6.88 -16.42
C VAL A 529 8.88 6.82 -15.71
N GLY A 530 9.37 7.92 -15.12
CA GLY A 530 10.62 7.94 -14.35
C GLY A 530 10.57 7.06 -13.12
N CYS A 531 9.42 7.01 -12.43
CA CYS A 531 9.15 6.08 -11.33
C CYS A 531 8.20 4.96 -11.78
N HIS A 532 7.14 5.30 -12.54
CA HIS A 532 6.14 4.34 -13.00
C HIS A 532 6.55 3.65 -14.31
N THR A 533 7.65 2.91 -14.28
CA THR A 533 8.19 2.17 -15.43
C THR A 533 7.12 1.24 -16.03
N PRO A 534 6.62 1.51 -17.26
CA PRO A 534 5.42 0.87 -17.81
C PRO A 534 5.53 -0.63 -17.94
N VAL A 535 6.68 -1.12 -18.39
CA VAL A 535 6.89 -2.52 -18.71
C VAL A 535 8.20 -2.98 -18.07
N GLN A 536 8.12 -4.09 -17.36
CA GLN A 536 9.25 -4.82 -16.81
C GLN A 536 9.37 -6.16 -17.53
N ARG A 537 10.58 -6.67 -17.73
CA ARG A 537 10.77 -8.08 -18.09
C ARG A 537 10.82 -8.93 -16.83
N THR A 538 10.44 -10.19 -16.96
CA THR A 538 10.63 -11.18 -15.90
C THR A 538 11.78 -12.14 -16.24
N GLY A 539 12.45 -12.63 -15.19
CA GLY A 539 13.42 -13.72 -15.26
C GLY A 539 12.75 -15.09 -15.23
N GLN A 540 13.50 -16.10 -14.78
CA GLN A 540 12.94 -17.40 -14.44
C GLN A 540 12.21 -17.29 -13.10
N SER A 541 10.90 -17.52 -13.09
CA SER A 541 10.13 -17.55 -11.84
C SER A 541 10.52 -18.80 -11.02
N PRO A 542 10.68 -18.67 -9.68
CA PRO A 542 10.96 -19.79 -8.78
C PRO A 542 9.67 -20.51 -8.35
N ALA A 543 8.53 -20.21 -8.97
CA ALA A 543 7.25 -20.79 -8.61
C ALA A 543 7.22 -22.30 -8.87
N THR A 544 6.56 -23.05 -7.99
CA THR A 544 6.23 -24.47 -8.23
C THR A 544 4.89 -24.66 -8.95
N VAL A 545 4.07 -23.61 -9.01
CA VAL A 545 2.74 -23.59 -9.65
C VAL A 545 2.66 -22.33 -10.52
N GLY A 546 2.40 -22.47 -11.83
CA GLY A 546 2.25 -21.35 -12.75
C GLY A 546 3.53 -20.61 -13.12
N ALA A 547 4.68 -21.25 -13.01
CA ALA A 547 5.97 -20.63 -13.31
C ALA A 547 6.07 -20.15 -14.75
N GLU A 548 5.46 -20.86 -15.69
CA GLU A 548 5.43 -20.57 -17.12
C GLU A 548 4.65 -19.30 -17.46
N HIS A 549 3.64 -18.93 -16.66
CA HIS A 549 2.89 -17.69 -16.87
C HIS A 549 3.70 -16.45 -16.45
N LEU A 550 4.70 -16.66 -15.60
CA LEU A 550 5.50 -15.61 -14.96
C LEU A 550 6.90 -15.49 -15.56
N SER A 551 7.43 -16.55 -16.16
CA SER A 551 8.81 -16.60 -16.63
C SER A 551 8.95 -16.03 -18.02
N PHE A 552 9.97 -15.20 -18.24
CA PHE A 552 10.34 -14.69 -19.56
C PHE A 552 9.20 -13.95 -20.28
N VAL A 553 8.48 -13.08 -19.56
CA VAL A 553 7.41 -12.25 -20.11
C VAL A 553 7.69 -10.76 -19.99
N TRP A 554 7.03 -9.98 -20.82
CA TRP A 554 6.86 -8.55 -20.66
C TRP A 554 5.61 -8.27 -19.82
N ALA A 555 5.82 -7.68 -18.64
CA ALA A 555 4.78 -7.39 -17.66
C ALA A 555 4.48 -5.88 -17.56
N PRO A 556 3.21 -5.44 -17.67
CA PRO A 556 2.85 -4.03 -17.56
C PRO A 556 2.78 -3.55 -16.10
N ILE A 557 3.90 -3.57 -15.37
CA ILE A 557 3.88 -3.30 -13.92
C ILE A 557 3.59 -1.81 -13.61
N PHE A 558 4.05 -0.88 -14.46
CA PHE A 558 3.99 0.57 -14.19
C PHE A 558 4.63 0.96 -12.86
N SER A 559 5.80 0.38 -12.57
CA SER A 559 6.60 0.64 -11.38
C SER A 559 8.04 0.19 -11.62
N ASP A 560 8.99 0.99 -11.15
CA ASP A 560 10.41 0.63 -11.02
C ASP A 560 10.68 -0.30 -9.81
N LEU A 561 9.72 -0.38 -8.88
CA LEU A 561 9.81 -1.14 -7.62
C LEU A 561 10.82 -0.55 -6.62
N LEU A 562 11.28 0.68 -6.87
CA LEU A 562 12.19 1.42 -6.01
C LEU A 562 11.41 2.25 -5.00
N LEU A 563 12.12 2.68 -3.96
CA LEU A 563 11.69 3.66 -2.99
C LEU A 563 11.97 5.08 -3.49
N HIS A 564 11.01 5.97 -3.28
CA HIS A 564 11.12 7.41 -3.57
C HIS A 564 10.62 8.23 -2.39
N LYS A 565 11.18 9.43 -2.23
CA LYS A 565 10.81 10.35 -1.15
C LYS A 565 9.45 10.99 -1.40
N MET A 566 8.56 10.84 -0.44
CA MET A 566 7.24 11.43 -0.39
C MET A 566 7.28 12.82 0.27
N PRO A 567 6.31 13.71 -0.05
CA PRO A 567 6.25 15.02 0.59
C PRO A 567 5.86 14.88 2.07
N PHE A 568 6.33 15.81 2.89
CA PHE A 568 6.02 15.81 4.32
C PHE A 568 5.82 17.20 4.90
N ILE A 569 5.09 17.24 6.02
CA ILE A 569 4.81 18.44 6.80
C ILE A 569 5.27 18.13 8.23
N ASP A 570 6.30 18.82 8.73
CA ASP A 570 6.88 18.54 10.05
C ASP A 570 5.83 18.53 11.16
N ALA A 571 4.92 19.51 11.18
CA ALA A 571 3.86 19.57 12.18
C ALA A 571 3.02 18.28 12.26
N GLU A 572 2.69 17.68 11.10
CA GLU A 572 1.92 16.44 11.03
C GLU A 572 2.80 15.20 11.27
N ARG A 573 3.98 15.14 10.64
CA ARG A 573 4.92 14.02 10.76
C ARG A 573 5.42 13.81 12.20
N LEU A 574 5.63 14.90 12.94
CA LEU A 574 6.18 14.89 14.29
C LEU A 574 5.11 14.77 15.38
N SER A 575 3.83 14.74 14.99
CA SER A 575 2.71 14.62 15.92
C SER A 575 2.66 13.19 16.49
N PRO A 576 2.41 13.00 17.80
CA PRO A 576 2.29 11.68 18.41
C PRO A 576 1.02 10.93 17.99
N ARG A 577 0.12 11.58 17.24
CA ARG A 577 -1.07 10.99 16.60
C ARG A 577 -1.27 11.62 15.23
N PRO A 578 -1.88 10.91 14.26
CA PRO A 578 -2.22 11.50 12.97
C PRO A 578 -3.14 12.72 13.13
N ARG A 579 -3.12 13.61 12.14
CA ARG A 579 -3.95 14.81 12.11
C ARG A 579 -5.43 14.47 12.28
N ASP A 580 -6.11 15.19 13.16
CA ASP A 580 -7.55 15.05 13.36
C ASP A 580 -8.33 15.36 12.07
N THR A 581 -9.51 14.76 11.94
CA THR A 581 -10.36 14.94 10.77
C THR A 581 -10.81 16.41 10.66
N LEU A 582 -10.41 17.07 9.57
CA LEU A 582 -10.84 18.45 9.28
C LEU A 582 -11.91 18.46 8.19
N VAL A 583 -12.89 19.35 8.36
CA VAL A 583 -13.92 19.61 7.36
C VAL A 583 -13.71 21.00 6.78
N ILE A 584 -13.66 21.06 5.44
CA ILE A 584 -13.49 22.31 4.69
C ILE A 584 -14.62 22.40 3.66
N ALA A 585 -15.31 23.54 3.65
CA ALA A 585 -16.31 23.85 2.64
C ALA A 585 -15.62 24.12 1.30
N ARG A 586 -15.96 23.36 0.27
CA ARG A 586 -15.38 23.45 -1.08
C ARG A 586 -16.46 23.55 -2.12
N GLN A 587 -16.33 24.54 -3.00
CA GLN A 587 -17.17 24.65 -4.18
C GLN A 587 -16.79 23.56 -5.19
N ASN A 588 -17.78 22.78 -5.65
CA ASN A 588 -17.57 21.85 -6.75
C ASN A 588 -17.42 22.65 -8.04
N THR A 589 -16.22 22.60 -8.61
CA THR A 589 -15.85 23.28 -9.87
C THR A 589 -15.75 22.31 -11.05
N SER A 590 -16.09 21.03 -10.84
CA SER A 590 -16.08 20.03 -11.92
C SER A 590 -17.16 20.35 -12.97
N SER A 591 -16.83 20.08 -14.24
CA SER A 591 -17.66 20.46 -15.40
C SER A 591 -19.01 19.74 -15.53
N ARG A 592 -19.37 18.87 -14.57
CA ARG A 592 -20.65 18.14 -14.57
C ARG A 592 -21.75 18.82 -13.78
N ASP A 593 -21.43 19.78 -12.90
CA ASP A 593 -22.42 20.48 -12.07
C ASP A 593 -22.45 21.97 -12.42
N GLU A 594 -23.50 22.41 -13.12
CA GLU A 594 -23.70 23.81 -13.53
C GLU A 594 -23.95 24.77 -12.36
N ASN A 595 -24.15 24.27 -11.13
CA ASN A 595 -24.66 25.05 -10.01
C ASN A 595 -23.60 25.48 -8.97
N GLY A 596 -22.32 25.11 -9.12
CA GLY A 596 -21.28 25.51 -8.17
C GLY A 596 -21.60 25.12 -6.72
N GLN A 597 -22.18 23.94 -6.52
CA GLN A 597 -22.60 23.47 -5.20
C GLN A 597 -21.42 23.41 -4.24
N VAL A 598 -21.60 23.91 -3.01
CA VAL A 598 -20.62 23.80 -1.94
C VAL A 598 -20.83 22.50 -1.16
N PHE A 599 -19.77 21.72 -1.01
CA PHE A 599 -19.73 20.51 -0.19
C PHE A 599 -18.87 20.76 1.06
N ASN A 600 -19.31 20.25 2.20
CA ASN A 600 -18.41 20.05 3.32
C ASN A 600 -17.58 18.80 3.01
N THR A 601 -16.26 18.97 2.89
CA THR A 601 -15.36 17.87 2.47
C THR A 601 -14.42 17.49 3.59
N TYR A 602 -14.12 16.20 3.71
CA TYR A 602 -13.04 15.74 4.57
C TYR A 602 -11.69 16.05 3.91
N ASP A 603 -10.90 16.90 4.55
CA ASP A 603 -9.67 17.42 3.98
C ASP A 603 -8.54 16.38 3.94
N LEU A 604 -8.02 16.17 2.73
CA LEU A 604 -6.92 15.25 2.49
C LEU A 604 -5.56 15.87 2.88
N SER A 605 -4.91 15.27 3.86
CA SER A 605 -3.56 15.67 4.29
C SER A 605 -2.57 15.56 3.13
N ARG A 606 -1.62 16.49 3.10
CA ARG A 606 -0.47 16.51 2.17
C ARG A 606 0.78 15.84 2.75
N ASN A 607 0.77 15.49 4.04
CA ASN A 607 1.85 14.73 4.66
C ASN A 607 1.73 13.25 4.28
N LEU A 608 2.69 12.75 3.48
CA LEU A 608 2.74 11.35 3.07
C LEU A 608 3.93 10.59 3.69
N ALA A 609 4.79 11.26 4.46
CA ALA A 609 5.87 10.63 5.21
C ALA A 609 5.50 10.46 6.68
N ASP A 610 6.06 9.41 7.28
CA ASP A 610 6.00 9.12 8.70
C ASP A 610 7.22 8.26 9.07
N ASP A 611 7.64 8.26 10.33
CA ASP A 611 8.77 7.42 10.75
C ASP A 611 8.31 6.07 11.32
N SER A 612 7.03 5.70 11.10
CA SER A 612 6.47 4.43 11.55
C SER A 612 6.76 3.35 10.51
N PHE A 613 7.78 2.54 10.79
CA PHE A 613 8.20 1.43 9.95
C PHE A 613 8.59 0.25 10.85
N SER A 614 8.70 -0.96 10.29
CA SER A 614 8.99 -2.12 11.14
C SER A 614 10.45 -2.11 11.63
N ASN A 615 10.66 -2.76 12.77
CA ASN A 615 11.97 -3.04 13.39
C ASN A 615 12.91 -3.92 12.53
N LEU A 616 12.48 -4.40 11.36
CA LEU A 616 13.23 -5.35 10.54
C LEU A 616 14.18 -4.65 9.59
N LYS A 617 15.26 -4.04 10.12
CA LYS A 617 16.60 -3.92 9.49
C LYS A 617 16.65 -3.58 7.98
N ALA A 618 15.67 -2.85 7.46
CA ALA A 618 15.52 -2.49 6.06
C ALA A 618 16.20 -1.14 5.79
N SER A 619 16.60 -0.86 4.55
CA SER A 619 17.28 0.39 4.20
C SER A 619 16.33 1.57 3.90
N ALA A 620 15.02 1.42 4.11
CA ALA A 620 14.01 2.46 3.89
C ALA A 620 13.97 3.47 5.04
N ASP A 621 14.03 4.77 4.73
CA ASP A 621 13.78 5.86 5.70
C ASP A 621 12.29 6.23 5.77
N GLY A 622 11.88 6.97 6.82
CA GLY A 622 10.48 7.36 7.04
C GLY A 622 9.82 8.15 5.91
N ARG A 623 10.58 8.81 5.05
CA ARG A 623 10.06 9.56 3.90
C ARG A 623 9.86 8.72 2.66
N GLU A 624 10.32 7.48 2.66
CA GLU A 624 10.43 6.69 1.45
C GLU A 624 9.32 5.65 1.32
N PHE A 625 8.67 5.65 0.16
CA PHE A 625 7.67 4.66 -0.20
C PHE A 625 7.98 4.06 -1.56
N ARG A 626 7.63 2.78 -1.73
CA ARG A 626 7.80 2.09 -3.00
C ARG A 626 6.83 2.68 -4.02
N THR A 627 7.29 2.89 -5.25
CA THR A 627 6.39 3.21 -6.36
C THR A 627 5.29 2.16 -6.45
N ALA A 628 4.02 2.57 -6.35
CA ALA A 628 2.91 1.64 -6.44
C ALA A 628 2.74 1.16 -7.90
N PRO A 629 2.51 -0.14 -8.17
CA PRO A 629 2.18 -0.62 -9.51
C PRO A 629 0.84 -0.03 -9.94
N LEU A 630 0.72 0.34 -11.22
CA LEU A 630 -0.52 0.91 -11.78
C LEU A 630 -1.29 -0.07 -12.67
N MET A 631 -0.84 -1.32 -12.82
CA MET A 631 -1.62 -2.36 -13.49
C MET A 631 -3.01 -2.52 -12.86
N GLY A 632 -4.06 -2.41 -13.67
CA GLY A 632 -5.44 -2.51 -13.21
C GLY A 632 -5.96 -1.28 -12.46
N LEU A 633 -5.23 -0.15 -12.48
CA LEU A 633 -5.66 1.10 -11.83
C LEU A 633 -7.07 1.53 -12.27
N GLY A 634 -7.36 1.53 -13.57
CA GLY A 634 -8.67 1.88 -14.11
C GLY A 634 -9.70 0.74 -14.06
N ARG A 635 -9.34 -0.44 -13.53
CA ARG A 635 -10.25 -1.56 -13.31
C ARG A 635 -10.70 -1.63 -11.86
N MET A 636 -9.80 -1.46 -10.90
CA MET A 636 -10.12 -1.42 -9.47
C MET A 636 -10.44 -0.02 -8.95
N GLY A 637 -9.81 1.01 -9.51
CA GLY A 637 -10.04 2.40 -9.13
C GLY A 637 -9.61 2.73 -7.69
N PRO A 638 -10.15 3.83 -7.13
CA PRO A 638 -9.89 4.26 -5.76
C PRO A 638 -10.39 3.24 -4.71
N PRO A 639 -9.87 3.31 -3.47
CA PRO A 639 -9.03 4.39 -2.95
C PRO A 639 -7.56 4.36 -3.39
N PHE A 640 -6.90 5.53 -3.42
CA PHE A 640 -5.50 5.65 -3.83
C PHE A 640 -4.56 6.04 -2.68
N LEU A 641 -3.25 5.93 -2.93
CA LEU A 641 -2.12 6.13 -2.00
C LEU A 641 -1.97 5.00 -0.97
N HIS A 642 -0.88 5.04 -0.21
CA HIS A 642 -0.46 3.94 0.68
C HIS A 642 -1.39 3.71 1.88
N ASP A 643 -2.22 4.70 2.19
CA ASP A 643 -3.18 4.70 3.29
C ASP A 643 -4.63 4.83 2.83
N ALA A 644 -4.89 4.70 1.52
CA ALA A 644 -6.22 4.82 0.94
C ALA A 644 -6.89 6.19 1.14
N ARG A 645 -6.18 7.27 1.52
CA ARG A 645 -6.82 8.55 1.87
C ARG A 645 -7.62 9.19 0.73
N VAL A 646 -7.26 8.94 -0.53
CA VAL A 646 -8.03 9.41 -1.68
C VAL A 646 -9.12 8.40 -1.99
N TYR A 647 -10.21 8.44 -1.23
CA TYR A 647 -11.35 7.53 -1.40
C TYR A 647 -12.46 8.14 -2.26
N LEU A 648 -13.29 7.27 -2.82
CA LEU A 648 -14.48 7.61 -3.60
C LEU A 648 -15.54 6.54 -3.34
N SER A 649 -16.58 6.89 -2.59
CA SER A 649 -17.57 5.95 -2.10
C SER A 649 -18.98 6.44 -2.40
N THR A 650 -19.84 5.53 -2.86
CA THR A 650 -21.28 5.77 -3.02
C THR A 650 -21.97 6.22 -1.73
N LEU A 651 -21.37 5.95 -0.57
CA LEU A 651 -21.91 6.26 0.74
C LEU A 651 -21.68 7.72 1.16
N THR A 652 -20.61 8.35 0.68
CA THR A 652 -20.20 9.70 1.13
C THR A 652 -20.07 10.72 0.01
N VAL A 653 -20.15 10.30 -1.26
CA VAL A 653 -19.94 11.17 -2.43
C VAL A 653 -20.87 12.38 -2.49
N ASP A 654 -22.10 12.25 -2.02
CA ASP A 654 -23.12 13.29 -2.07
C ASP A 654 -23.36 14.00 -0.72
N SER A 655 -22.67 13.58 0.34
CA SER A 655 -22.79 14.14 1.69
C SER A 655 -21.52 14.84 2.13
N THR A 656 -20.45 14.06 2.37
CA THR A 656 -19.18 14.53 2.91
C THR A 656 -18.00 13.89 2.16
N PRO A 657 -17.81 14.19 0.86
CA PRO A 657 -16.75 13.57 0.07
C PRO A 657 -15.36 13.98 0.55
N ALA A 658 -14.33 13.24 0.11
CA ALA A 658 -12.95 13.69 0.23
C ALA A 658 -12.73 15.01 -0.55
N GLY A 659 -11.85 15.87 -0.05
CA GLY A 659 -11.55 17.16 -0.70
C GLY A 659 -10.11 17.60 -0.55
N THR A 660 -9.60 18.29 -1.57
CA THR A 660 -8.29 18.93 -1.58
C THR A 660 -8.30 20.10 -2.57
N VAL A 661 -7.14 20.49 -3.09
CA VAL A 661 -6.99 21.50 -4.14
C VAL A 661 -6.21 20.96 -5.34
N THR A 662 -6.44 21.57 -6.51
CA THR A 662 -5.74 21.25 -7.76
C THR A 662 -5.30 22.51 -8.49
N THR A 663 -4.23 22.38 -9.28
CA THR A 663 -3.65 23.46 -10.07
C THR A 663 -3.51 23.01 -11.52
N ASN A 664 -3.74 23.94 -12.45
CA ASN A 664 -3.44 23.78 -13.87
C ASN A 664 -2.89 25.10 -14.42
N SER A 665 -2.61 25.17 -15.73
CA SER A 665 -2.08 26.37 -16.37
C SER A 665 -2.93 27.65 -16.24
N ARG A 666 -4.20 27.53 -15.84
CA ARG A 666 -5.16 28.65 -15.75
C ARG A 666 -5.46 29.08 -14.31
N VAL A 667 -5.40 28.16 -13.35
CA VAL A 667 -5.80 28.40 -11.94
C VAL A 667 -4.84 27.71 -10.98
N SER A 668 -4.57 28.36 -9.86
CA SER A 668 -3.74 27.83 -8.77
C SER A 668 -4.61 27.49 -7.56
N ASN A 669 -4.39 26.30 -6.99
CA ASN A 669 -5.13 25.79 -5.83
C ASN A 669 -6.67 25.97 -5.91
N ALA A 670 -7.27 25.66 -7.06
CA ALA A 670 -8.73 25.58 -7.16
C ALA A 670 -9.27 24.42 -6.30
N PRO A 671 -10.48 24.53 -5.71
CA PRO A 671 -11.05 23.46 -4.90
C PRO A 671 -11.29 22.20 -5.75
N LEU A 672 -10.92 21.05 -5.19
CA LEU A 672 -11.17 19.73 -5.76
C LEU A 672 -12.02 18.92 -4.80
N VAL A 673 -13.27 18.66 -5.20
CA VAL A 673 -14.20 17.76 -4.50
C VAL A 673 -14.14 16.40 -5.19
N VAL A 674 -13.81 15.33 -4.46
CA VAL A 674 -13.64 13.99 -5.03
C VAL A 674 -15.00 13.33 -5.20
N ARG A 675 -15.62 13.49 -6.38
CA ARG A 675 -16.94 12.89 -6.70
C ARG A 675 -16.94 11.96 -7.89
N THR A 676 -15.90 12.00 -8.70
CA THR A 676 -15.72 11.09 -9.82
C THR A 676 -14.37 10.39 -9.75
N VAL A 677 -14.21 9.33 -10.54
CA VAL A 677 -12.92 8.65 -10.71
C VAL A 677 -11.86 9.61 -11.24
N ASP A 678 -12.25 10.57 -12.08
CA ASP A 678 -11.36 11.58 -12.63
C ASP A 678 -10.85 12.51 -11.52
N ASP A 679 -11.73 12.93 -10.61
CA ASP A 679 -11.35 13.75 -9.45
C ASP A 679 -10.44 12.97 -8.49
N ALA A 680 -10.72 11.70 -8.25
CA ALA A 680 -9.89 10.83 -7.42
C ALA A 680 -8.49 10.65 -8.01
N ILE A 681 -8.37 10.42 -9.32
CA ILE A 681 -7.06 10.33 -10.00
C ILE A 681 -6.34 11.68 -9.93
N ARG A 682 -7.05 12.80 -10.18
CA ARG A 682 -6.46 14.15 -10.08
C ARG A 682 -5.96 14.45 -8.68
N ALA A 683 -6.74 14.13 -7.65
CA ALA A 683 -6.35 14.29 -6.24
C ALA A 683 -5.11 13.44 -5.93
N ALA A 684 -5.09 12.17 -6.35
CA ALA A 684 -3.94 11.30 -6.15
C ALA A 684 -2.68 11.87 -6.83
N ILE A 685 -2.77 12.35 -8.07
CA ILE A 685 -1.64 13.01 -8.76
C ILE A 685 -1.17 14.23 -7.97
N GLU A 686 -2.08 15.13 -7.59
CA GLU A 686 -1.74 16.34 -6.84
C GLU A 686 -1.01 16.02 -5.53
N LEU A 687 -1.45 14.99 -4.80
CA LEU A 687 -0.90 14.60 -3.50
C LEU A 687 0.52 14.03 -3.57
N HIS A 688 1.05 13.71 -4.75
CA HIS A 688 2.46 13.29 -4.88
C HIS A 688 3.43 14.40 -4.49
N ASP A 689 2.97 15.65 -4.29
CA ASP A 689 3.79 16.75 -3.82
C ASP A 689 2.98 17.75 -2.97
N LEU A 690 3.66 18.67 -2.29
CA LEU A 690 2.99 19.76 -1.57
C LEU A 690 2.18 20.64 -2.56
N PRO A 691 1.10 21.30 -2.10
CA PRO A 691 0.33 22.23 -2.93
C PRO A 691 1.21 23.35 -3.50
N ALA A 692 0.73 24.00 -4.56
CA ALA A 692 1.39 25.20 -5.05
C ALA A 692 1.27 26.32 -3.99
N PRO A 693 2.24 27.24 -3.88
CA PRO A 693 2.00 28.48 -3.16
C PRO A 693 0.93 29.30 -3.88
N ASP A 694 0.14 30.04 -3.12
CA ASP A 694 -0.88 30.92 -3.70
C ASP A 694 -0.25 32.04 -4.53
N ASN A 695 -0.95 32.44 -5.59
CA ASN A 695 -0.51 33.46 -6.54
C ASN A 695 -1.72 34.20 -7.15
N ASP A 696 -1.46 35.09 -8.11
CA ASP A 696 -2.51 35.91 -8.76
C ASP A 696 -3.58 35.09 -9.51
N ASN A 697 -3.33 33.81 -9.79
CA ASN A 697 -4.31 32.88 -10.37
C ASN A 697 -5.02 32.02 -9.31
N THR A 698 -4.76 32.24 -8.03
CA THR A 698 -5.52 31.62 -6.93
C THR A 698 -6.85 32.35 -6.80
N PRO A 699 -7.99 31.67 -6.95
CA PRO A 699 -9.29 32.28 -6.74
C PRO A 699 -9.46 32.78 -5.30
N ASP A 700 -9.87 34.02 -5.12
CA ASP A 700 -10.10 34.67 -3.82
C ASP A 700 -11.56 34.62 -3.37
N ASP A 701 -12.50 34.38 -4.30
CA ASP A 701 -13.94 34.35 -4.08
C ASP A 701 -14.58 32.95 -4.19
N VAL A 702 -13.76 31.90 -4.32
CA VAL A 702 -14.22 30.50 -4.44
C VAL A 702 -14.01 29.75 -3.14
N ALA A 703 -15.08 29.21 -2.57
CA ALA A 703 -15.01 28.47 -1.32
C ALA A 703 -14.04 27.28 -1.40
N GLY A 704 -13.05 27.26 -0.50
CA GLY A 704 -12.05 26.20 -0.39
C GLY A 704 -10.95 26.21 -1.46
N ALA A 705 -10.84 27.31 -2.22
CA ALA A 705 -9.65 27.63 -3.00
C ALA A 705 -8.48 28.10 -2.10
N GLY A 706 -7.28 28.11 -2.66
CA GLY A 706 -6.06 28.56 -1.98
C GLY A 706 -5.35 27.46 -1.21
N CYS A 707 -4.29 27.82 -0.49
CA CYS A 707 -3.56 26.86 0.33
C CYS A 707 -4.51 26.15 1.31
N PRO A 708 -4.56 24.81 1.36
CA PRO A 708 -5.50 24.06 2.20
C PRO A 708 -5.06 24.06 3.67
N VAL A 709 -4.95 25.25 4.27
CA VAL A 709 -4.67 25.43 5.68
C VAL A 709 -5.90 25.09 6.54
N PRO A 710 -5.72 24.60 7.76
CA PRO A 710 -6.83 24.41 8.70
C PRO A 710 -7.65 25.69 8.89
N PRO A 711 -8.99 25.64 8.89
CA PRO A 711 -9.82 26.80 9.17
C PRO A 711 -9.49 27.44 10.53
N ALA A 712 -9.58 28.77 10.62
CA ALA A 712 -9.35 29.48 11.88
C ALA A 712 -10.27 28.94 13.00
N GLY A 713 -9.68 28.58 14.15
CA GLY A 713 -10.42 28.02 15.28
C GLY A 713 -10.79 26.54 15.14
N ALA A 714 -10.29 25.83 14.12
CA ALA A 714 -10.43 24.38 14.04
C ALA A 714 -9.75 23.71 15.25
N ASP A 715 -10.48 22.82 15.93
CA ASP A 715 -9.96 21.97 17.00
C ASP A 715 -9.10 20.87 16.37
N SER A 716 -7.80 21.13 16.22
CA SER A 716 -6.80 20.23 15.63
C SER A 716 -5.76 19.85 16.67
N ASN A 717 -5.46 18.56 16.80
CA ASN A 717 -4.34 18.07 17.59
C ASN A 717 -2.95 18.48 17.06
N VAL A 718 -2.86 18.98 15.83
CA VAL A 718 -1.62 19.46 15.20
C VAL A 718 -1.58 20.98 15.19
N SER A 719 -0.46 21.55 15.64
CA SER A 719 -0.16 22.99 15.55
C SER A 719 0.81 23.28 14.41
N TYR A 720 0.41 24.15 13.50
CA TYR A 720 1.19 24.57 12.33
C TYR A 720 1.98 25.87 12.56
N GLY A 721 1.95 26.41 13.78
CA GLY A 721 2.57 27.69 14.10
C GLY A 721 1.76 28.90 13.60
N LEU A 722 2.43 30.06 13.52
CA LEU A 722 1.80 31.35 13.19
C LEU A 722 1.55 31.55 11.69
N SER A 723 2.22 30.78 10.82
CA SER A 723 2.12 30.89 9.37
C SER A 723 1.90 29.51 8.72
N PRO A 724 0.73 28.88 8.91
CA PRO A 724 0.45 27.53 8.39
C PRO A 724 0.70 27.39 6.88
N GLU A 725 0.44 28.44 6.10
CA GLU A 725 0.67 28.51 4.67
C GLU A 725 2.15 28.35 4.28
N GLU A 726 3.07 28.85 5.11
CA GLU A 726 4.51 28.69 4.85
C GLU A 726 5.00 27.26 5.10
N VAL A 727 4.23 26.46 5.85
CA VAL A 727 4.52 25.05 6.15
C VAL A 727 3.82 24.12 5.16
N ILE A 728 2.55 24.40 4.83
CA ILE A 728 1.72 23.55 3.95
C ILE A 728 1.99 23.87 2.47
N CYS A 729 2.08 25.15 2.10
CA CYS A 729 2.29 25.62 0.73
C CYS A 729 3.52 26.53 0.62
N PRO A 730 4.71 26.03 1.00
CA PRO A 730 5.91 26.84 1.09
C PRO A 730 6.22 27.51 -0.26
N ARG A 731 6.64 28.79 -0.22
CA ARG A 731 7.08 29.52 -1.41
C ARG A 731 8.19 28.75 -2.13
N TYR A 732 8.13 28.72 -3.46
CA TYR A 732 9.16 28.08 -4.27
C TYR A 732 10.55 28.65 -3.95
N GLY A 733 11.54 27.75 -3.81
CA GLY A 733 12.93 28.12 -3.53
C GLY A 733 13.26 28.45 -2.06
N SER A 734 12.24 28.54 -1.18
CA SER A 734 12.42 28.57 0.28
C SER A 734 13.17 27.33 0.78
N VAL A 735 13.71 27.42 2.00
CA VAL A 735 14.40 26.28 2.65
C VAL A 735 13.46 25.08 2.78
N ILE A 736 12.22 25.30 3.26
CA ILE A 736 11.20 24.25 3.41
C ILE A 736 10.86 23.64 2.04
N SER A 737 10.57 24.45 1.03
CA SER A 737 10.28 23.94 -0.32
C SER A 737 11.44 23.16 -0.95
N LYS A 738 12.69 23.35 -0.54
CA LYS A 738 13.83 22.57 -1.05
C LYS A 738 13.99 21.23 -0.36
N SER A 739 13.58 21.11 0.91
CA SER A 739 13.82 19.91 1.73
C SER A 739 12.59 19.01 1.96
N HIS A 740 11.37 19.55 1.82
CA HIS A 740 10.11 18.86 2.19
C HIS A 740 9.26 18.38 1.01
N ARG A 741 9.61 18.82 -0.19
CA ARG A 741 8.94 18.41 -1.43
C ARG A 741 9.41 17.02 -1.84
N SER A 742 8.57 16.31 -2.57
CA SER A 742 8.87 14.93 -2.99
C SER A 742 9.89 14.86 -4.13
N ASP A 743 10.31 13.65 -4.48
CA ASP A 743 11.06 13.40 -5.73
C ASP A 743 10.17 13.65 -6.96
N ALA A 744 8.84 13.51 -6.81
CA ALA A 744 7.88 13.82 -7.87
C ALA A 744 7.62 15.32 -8.08
N ARG A 745 8.24 16.22 -7.29
CA ARG A 745 7.93 17.66 -7.30
C ARG A 745 7.97 18.32 -8.68
N GLU A 746 8.89 17.88 -9.52
CA GLU A 746 9.03 18.40 -10.87
C GLU A 746 7.99 17.81 -11.84
N VAL A 747 7.69 16.52 -11.72
CA VAL A 747 6.59 15.88 -12.45
C VAL A 747 5.28 16.61 -12.16
N ILE A 748 5.03 16.90 -10.88
CA ILE A 748 3.83 17.61 -10.44
C ILE A 748 3.83 19.07 -10.89
N ARG A 749 4.97 19.77 -10.83
CA ARG A 749 5.06 21.14 -11.38
C ARG A 749 4.72 21.18 -12.87
N ARG A 750 5.20 20.21 -13.67
CA ARG A 750 4.89 20.10 -15.10
C ARG A 750 3.43 19.73 -15.36
N PHE A 751 2.87 18.82 -14.57
CA PHE A 751 1.45 18.48 -14.62
C PHE A 751 0.58 19.72 -14.34
N ARG A 752 0.94 20.52 -13.33
CA ARG A 752 0.29 21.79 -13.00
C ARG A 752 0.44 22.86 -14.09
N ALA A 753 1.44 22.76 -14.97
CA ALA A 753 1.60 23.65 -16.11
C ALA A 753 0.80 23.22 -17.36
N LEU A 754 0.12 22.06 -17.33
CA LEU A 754 -0.71 21.60 -18.44
C LEU A 754 -2.03 22.37 -18.54
N SER A 755 -2.63 22.35 -19.73
CA SER A 755 -4.01 22.76 -19.92
C SER A 755 -4.96 21.76 -19.22
N PRO A 756 -6.17 22.19 -18.82
CA PRO A 756 -7.18 21.26 -18.28
C PRO A 756 -7.44 20.06 -19.19
N GLU A 757 -7.41 20.28 -20.51
CA GLU A 757 -7.63 19.24 -21.52
C GLU A 757 -6.50 18.21 -21.56
N ASP A 758 -5.24 18.65 -21.42
CA ASP A 758 -4.08 17.77 -21.36
C ASP A 758 -4.00 16.99 -20.03
N GLN A 759 -4.35 17.63 -18.91
CA GLN A 759 -4.52 16.90 -17.63
C GLN A 759 -5.60 15.83 -17.75
N GLN A 760 -6.73 16.15 -18.40
CA GLN A 760 -7.79 15.18 -18.64
C GLN A 760 -7.33 14.05 -19.58
N ALA A 761 -6.53 14.34 -20.60
CA ALA A 761 -5.98 13.31 -21.49
C ALA A 761 -5.12 12.30 -20.71
N LEU A 762 -4.28 12.76 -19.79
CA LEU A 762 -3.50 11.91 -18.89
C LEU A 762 -4.41 11.00 -18.03
N ILE A 763 -5.46 11.56 -17.44
CA ILE A 763 -6.45 10.81 -16.64
C ILE A 763 -7.16 9.75 -17.51
N GLU A 764 -7.56 10.09 -18.73
CA GLU A 764 -8.19 9.15 -19.65
C GLU A 764 -7.28 7.98 -20.01
N PHE A 765 -5.96 8.22 -20.14
CA PHE A 765 -4.98 7.14 -20.31
C PHE A 765 -4.86 6.26 -19.06
N LEU A 766 -4.75 6.85 -17.87
CA LEU A 766 -4.67 6.10 -16.60
C LEU A 766 -5.89 5.21 -16.37
N LYS A 767 -7.08 5.63 -16.81
CA LYS A 767 -8.31 4.82 -16.78
C LYS A 767 -8.27 3.62 -17.74
N GLN A 768 -7.35 3.58 -18.71
CA GLN A 768 -7.16 2.43 -19.60
C GLN A 768 -6.18 1.39 -19.04
N LEU A 769 -5.43 1.71 -17.99
CA LEU A 769 -4.65 0.73 -17.23
C LEU A 769 -5.59 -0.12 -16.38
#